data_AF-A0A969AH01-F1
#
_entry.id   AF-A0A969AH01-F1
#
_cell.length_a   1.000
_cell.length_b   1.000
_cell.length_c   1.000
_cell.angle_alpha   90.00
_cell.angle_beta   90.00
_cell.angle_gamma   90.00
#
_symmetry.space_group_name_H-M   'P 1'
#
loop_
_entity.id
_entity.type
_entity.pdbx_description
1 polymer ?
#
loop_
_entity_poly.entity_id
_entity_poly.type
_entity_poly.pdbx_seq_one_letter_code
_entity_poly.pdbx_strand_id
1 'polypeptide(L)'
;MRRAVASVALDTIVKAADSRRGEVLVEFSTESIAGALRQDLVLRDQVRNPLAAIDRGLLFLHEQRAIILQQGLAVFRQAMTIRLRAASRGRRYTKQHYRGLEEHYRERAFQIHVMGHYAQIAQARRPHLVRDYFSLSRPAFVGRYIRGDAVSLERRTSEETYHRIATGLGNAAQEAIVTAPAEDSRLVLAGPGSGKTRVVVHRCAYLLRVLRTPARAILVVCFNRVAAWEVRSRLRALIGNDAGRVAIQTYHGLAARLLGVSFAGRERAGDRKLPLDSLIPDAVRLLRGEAELPGFEGDELRERLLEGYRHILVDEYQDIDESQFDLVAAIAGRTLEEGEGRLSILAVGDDDQNIYAWRGANIEFIRRFQDDYNAQITYLVENYRSSGRIIAAANRLIEANRDRMKTGHPIAVNASRRGEGSGEPVRLLEVQERGARVQGVVEDLAALLAQDPHGQHDQCAILGWSHDILDNVRGACDRMGIPVRRIVPPRKVPPLARIREVEAFLGALREGPGTTTNLADVRHLVRGQGNWIDLLHRILVAWGEQVGEGEFTAAAVREFAYEALAEEQLGTGLGQGVTLSTIHAAKGTEYDHVWVLGREWASHRSDADVEAERRALYVAMTRARKTLTLLRIAGTEQPDLDLLAGLVEPTRLPSQGTPSSVPDCTYELLGMEDLDLGYAGSFPSSEPIHRHLAGLQCGDRLRFDAAANRSIYLLAEGGERVARLSRERAERPGAELPAHAVAKVVAMVVRFDSDGDAAFRGRYKCGRWEVPLVEIEIPVRARRE
;
A
#
# COMPACT_ATOMS: atom_id res chain seq x y z
N MET A 1 -8.05 40.98 20.38
CA MET A 1 -7.79 39.59 20.86
C MET A 1 -7.31 38.65 19.76
N ARG A 2 -8.13 38.31 18.73
CA ARG A 2 -7.72 37.37 17.65
C ARG A 2 -6.40 37.73 16.95
N ARG A 3 -6.20 39.01 16.61
CA ARG A 3 -4.95 39.53 16.00
C ARG A 3 -3.74 39.43 16.93
N ALA A 4 -3.93 39.64 18.24
CA ALA A 4 -2.84 39.57 19.22
C ALA A 4 -2.40 38.11 19.45
N VAL A 5 -3.35 37.18 19.56
CA VAL A 5 -3.06 35.74 19.63
C VAL A 5 -2.41 35.23 18.35
N ALA A 6 -2.89 35.68 17.19
CA ALA A 6 -2.26 35.39 15.90
C ALA A 6 -0.82 35.93 15.82
N SER A 7 -0.55 37.11 16.38
CA SER A 7 0.81 37.66 16.43
C SER A 7 1.75 36.77 17.26
N VAL A 8 1.34 36.38 18.47
CA VAL A 8 2.15 35.51 19.34
C VAL A 8 2.37 34.13 18.72
N ALA A 9 1.32 33.58 18.09
CA ALA A 9 1.42 32.31 17.36
C ALA A 9 2.40 32.42 16.18
N LEU A 10 2.28 33.48 15.37
CA LEU A 10 3.16 33.71 14.24
C LEU A 10 4.61 33.91 14.69
N ASP A 11 4.86 34.70 15.74
CA ASP A 11 6.21 34.91 16.27
C ASP A 11 6.84 33.61 16.78
N THR A 12 6.03 32.74 17.40
CA THR A 12 6.50 31.43 17.88
C THR A 12 6.84 30.52 16.71
N ILE A 13 6.02 30.50 15.66
CA ILE A 13 6.27 29.74 14.42
C ILE A 13 7.51 30.27 13.70
N VAL A 14 7.62 31.59 13.51
CA VAL A 14 8.77 32.20 12.81
C VAL A 14 10.08 31.98 13.57
N LYS A 15 10.07 31.94 14.91
CA LYS A 15 11.26 31.59 15.70
C LYS A 15 11.72 30.15 15.49
N ALA A 16 10.81 29.24 15.16
CA ALA A 16 11.12 27.85 14.86
C ALA A 16 11.54 27.64 13.38
N ALA A 17 11.52 28.69 12.56
CA ALA A 17 11.92 28.61 11.14
C ALA A 17 13.45 28.70 10.98
N ASP A 18 14.03 27.73 10.28
CA ASP A 18 15.47 27.67 9.97
C ASP A 18 15.91 28.72 8.90
N SER A 19 14.97 29.40 8.23
CA SER A 19 15.23 30.39 7.17
C SER A 19 14.28 31.58 7.24
N ARG A 20 14.76 32.77 6.83
CA ARG A 20 14.00 34.04 6.76
C ARG A 20 13.64 34.49 5.34
N ARG A 21 13.84 33.63 4.33
CA ARG A 21 13.51 33.94 2.92
C ARG A 21 12.69 32.81 2.30
N GLY A 22 11.62 33.15 1.58
CA GLY A 22 10.75 32.22 0.85
C GLY A 22 9.60 31.62 1.68
N GLU A 23 8.88 30.67 1.11
CA GLU A 23 7.91 29.82 1.82
C GLU A 23 8.66 28.73 2.61
N VAL A 24 8.56 28.74 3.93
CA VAL A 24 9.32 27.83 4.81
C VAL A 24 8.35 26.88 5.51
N LEU A 25 8.59 25.57 5.40
CA LEU A 25 7.86 24.59 6.19
C LEU A 25 8.40 24.61 7.63
N VAL A 26 7.52 24.93 8.58
CA VAL A 26 7.85 24.99 10.00
C VAL A 26 7.01 23.97 10.76
N GLU A 27 7.68 23.10 11.49
CA GLU A 27 7.04 22.23 12.48
C GLU A 27 6.91 22.99 13.80
N PHE A 28 5.72 22.94 14.40
CA PHE A 28 5.45 23.56 15.69
C PHE A 28 4.48 22.69 16.50
N SER A 29 4.53 22.81 17.83
CA SER A 29 3.55 22.19 18.72
C SER A 29 2.58 23.23 19.27
N THR A 30 1.32 22.85 19.46
CA THR A 30 0.33 23.70 20.15
C THR A 30 0.77 24.03 21.58
N GLU A 31 1.51 23.14 22.22
CA GLU A 31 2.09 23.37 23.55
C GLU A 31 3.11 24.52 23.56
N SER A 32 3.96 24.63 22.54
CA SER A 32 4.92 25.74 22.43
C SER A 32 4.22 27.10 22.33
N ILE A 33 3.15 27.19 21.53
CA ILE A 33 2.36 28.41 21.38
C ILE A 33 1.55 28.69 22.66
N ALA A 34 1.02 27.66 23.31
CA ALA A 34 0.34 27.82 24.59
C ALA A 34 1.28 28.33 25.68
N GLY A 35 2.54 27.86 25.70
CA GLY A 35 3.60 28.40 26.54
C GLY A 35 3.86 29.88 26.27
N ALA A 36 4.00 30.25 24.99
CA ALA A 36 4.20 31.66 24.59
C ALA A 36 3.04 32.58 24.99
N LEU A 37 1.79 32.11 24.84
CA LEU A 37 0.61 32.87 25.27
C LEU A 37 0.52 33.04 26.79
N ARG A 38 0.98 32.08 27.58
CA ARG A 38 1.03 32.20 29.04
C ARG A 38 2.11 33.17 29.52
N GLN A 39 3.15 33.38 28.72
CA GLN A 39 4.23 34.33 29.01
C GLN A 39 3.86 35.78 28.61
N ASP A 40 2.84 35.97 27.77
CA ASP A 40 2.33 37.28 27.39
C ASP A 40 1.48 37.87 28.52
N LEU A 41 1.96 38.97 29.13
CA LEU A 41 1.35 39.63 30.29
C LEU A 41 -0.07 40.16 30.03
N VAL A 42 -0.44 40.42 28.77
CA VAL A 42 -1.75 40.98 28.41
C VAL A 42 -2.72 39.87 28.02
N LEU A 43 -2.26 38.87 27.29
CA LEU A 43 -3.10 37.77 26.81
C LEU A 43 -3.35 36.71 27.87
N ARG A 44 -2.45 36.54 28.84
CA ARG A 44 -2.61 35.57 29.94
C ARG A 44 -3.93 35.71 30.70
N ASP A 45 -4.33 36.95 31.01
CA ASP A 45 -5.54 37.21 31.80
C ASP A 45 -6.81 37.32 30.93
N GLN A 46 -6.66 37.61 29.63
CA GLN A 46 -7.78 37.77 28.70
C GLN A 46 -8.20 36.45 28.05
N VAL A 47 -7.27 35.52 27.89
CA VAL A 47 -7.49 34.25 27.18
C VAL A 47 -7.81 33.14 28.19
N ARG A 48 -9.11 32.93 28.43
CA ARG A 48 -9.59 31.86 29.33
C ARG A 48 -9.34 30.45 28.80
N ASN A 49 -9.40 30.26 27.48
CA ASN A 49 -9.10 29.00 26.81
C ASN A 49 -7.97 29.23 25.78
N PRO A 50 -6.70 28.96 26.17
CA PRO A 50 -5.53 29.19 25.33
C PRO A 50 -5.61 28.44 23.99
N LEU A 51 -6.05 27.19 24.00
CA LEU A 51 -6.08 26.35 22.79
C LEU A 51 -7.14 26.84 21.81
N ALA A 52 -8.35 27.14 22.25
CA ALA A 52 -9.38 27.72 21.38
C ALA A 52 -8.96 29.09 20.80
N ALA A 53 -8.12 29.85 21.50
CA ALA A 53 -7.55 31.09 21.01
C ALA A 53 -6.44 30.84 19.98
N ILE A 54 -5.55 29.87 20.22
CA ILE A 54 -4.52 29.40 19.29
C ILE A 54 -5.18 28.94 18.00
N ASP A 55 -6.19 28.08 18.07
CA ASP A 55 -6.97 27.60 16.92
C ASP A 55 -7.45 28.77 16.05
N ARG A 56 -8.12 29.75 16.68
CA ARG A 56 -8.64 30.93 15.99
C ARG A 56 -7.55 31.82 15.40
N GLY A 57 -6.38 31.86 16.04
CA GLY A 57 -5.20 32.58 15.58
C GLY A 57 -4.56 31.90 14.38
N LEU A 58 -4.31 30.59 14.46
CA LEU A 58 -3.72 29.78 13.39
C LEU A 58 -4.61 29.71 12.16
N LEU A 59 -5.92 29.49 12.33
CA LEU A 59 -6.88 29.56 11.21
C LEU A 59 -6.89 30.94 10.56
N PHE A 60 -6.85 32.01 11.36
CA PHE A 60 -6.81 33.36 10.83
C PHE A 60 -5.55 33.61 10.01
N LEU A 61 -4.38 33.20 10.51
CA LEU A 61 -3.13 33.28 9.75
C LEU A 61 -3.19 32.45 8.46
N HIS A 62 -3.84 31.28 8.51
CA HIS A 62 -4.03 30.41 7.36
C HIS A 62 -4.94 31.02 6.29
N GLU A 63 -6.10 31.57 6.70
CA GLU A 63 -7.05 32.26 5.82
C GLU A 63 -6.40 33.48 5.13
N GLN A 64 -5.55 34.20 5.85
CA GLN A 64 -4.79 35.33 5.31
C GLN A 64 -3.56 34.91 4.49
N ARG A 65 -3.32 33.60 4.35
CA ARG A 65 -2.13 33.02 3.69
C ARG A 65 -0.79 33.50 4.28
N ALA A 66 -0.79 33.93 5.54
CA ALA A 66 0.43 34.21 6.29
C ALA A 66 1.15 32.92 6.70
N ILE A 67 0.38 31.83 6.89
CA ILE A 67 0.89 30.46 7.04
C ILE A 67 0.04 29.50 6.19
N ILE A 68 0.56 28.31 5.88
CA ILE A 68 -0.22 27.24 5.25
C ILE A 68 -0.14 26.01 6.16
N LEU A 69 -1.23 25.69 6.87
CA LEU A 69 -1.31 24.51 7.73
C LEU A 69 -1.48 23.26 6.85
N GLN A 70 -0.45 22.41 6.78
CA GLN A 70 -0.45 21.19 5.96
C GLN A 70 -1.05 19.98 6.70
N GLN A 71 -0.44 19.59 7.83
CA GLN A 71 -0.87 18.48 8.69
C GLN A 71 -1.57 19.04 9.95
N GLY A 72 -2.58 18.35 10.48
CA GLY A 72 -3.34 18.80 11.66
C GLY A 72 -4.46 19.81 11.38
N LEU A 73 -4.69 20.22 10.12
CA LEU A 73 -5.81 21.13 9.75
C LEU A 73 -7.18 20.60 10.22
N ALA A 74 -7.35 19.28 10.28
CA ALA A 74 -8.56 18.63 10.80
C ALA A 74 -8.86 19.00 12.27
N VAL A 75 -7.81 19.22 13.07
CA VAL A 75 -7.94 19.65 14.47
C VAL A 75 -8.46 21.10 14.56
N PHE A 76 -8.19 21.94 13.57
CA PHE A 76 -8.44 23.39 13.66
C PHE A 76 -9.73 23.88 12.99
N ARG A 77 -10.47 23.06 12.24
CA ARG A 77 -11.69 23.53 11.55
C ARG A 77 -12.79 23.92 12.53
N GLN A 78 -13.33 25.13 12.39
CA GLN A 78 -14.50 25.54 13.14
C GLN A 78 -15.75 24.88 12.55
N ALA A 79 -16.45 24.09 13.36
CA ALA A 79 -17.82 23.72 13.09
C ALA A 79 -18.69 24.99 12.99
N MET A 80 -19.53 25.06 11.95
CA MET A 80 -20.57 26.08 11.88
C MET A 80 -21.53 25.89 13.05
N THR A 81 -21.59 26.85 13.99
CA THR A 81 -22.58 26.79 15.08
C THR A 81 -23.95 27.20 14.55
N ILE A 82 -24.76 26.22 14.13
CA ILE A 82 -26.15 26.45 13.77
C ILE A 82 -26.97 26.54 15.06
N ARG A 83 -27.34 27.76 15.47
CA ARG A 83 -28.28 27.95 16.57
C ARG A 83 -29.70 27.71 16.09
N LEU A 84 -30.20 26.49 16.30
CA LEU A 84 -31.62 26.18 16.14
C LEU A 84 -32.41 27.02 17.16
N ARG A 85 -33.40 27.78 16.68
CA ARG A 85 -34.32 28.50 17.56
C ARG A 85 -35.02 27.49 18.47
N ALA A 86 -35.31 27.85 19.72
CA ALA A 86 -35.93 26.95 20.70
C ALA A 86 -37.24 26.30 20.18
N ALA A 87 -38.03 27.04 19.40
CA ALA A 87 -39.24 26.56 18.73
C ALA A 87 -39.00 25.53 17.59
N SER A 88 -37.73 25.29 17.22
CA SER A 88 -37.32 24.38 16.14
C SER A 88 -36.57 23.15 16.65
N ARG A 89 -36.25 23.08 17.95
CA ARG A 89 -35.71 21.86 18.58
C ARG A 89 -36.79 20.77 18.54
N GLY A 90 -36.47 19.65 17.89
CA GLY A 90 -37.39 18.52 17.71
C GLY A 90 -38.09 18.45 16.33
N ARG A 91 -37.90 19.45 15.46
CA ARG A 91 -38.47 19.41 14.10
C ARG A 91 -37.67 18.44 13.22
N ARG A 92 -38.22 17.27 12.92
CA ARG A 92 -37.62 16.30 11.99
C ARG A 92 -37.86 16.75 10.55
N TYR A 93 -36.77 17.00 9.81
CA TYR A 93 -36.85 17.31 8.39
C TYR A 93 -36.96 16.01 7.57
N THR A 94 -38.14 15.75 7.01
CA THR A 94 -38.35 14.67 6.03
C THR A 94 -37.82 15.03 4.64
N LYS A 95 -37.61 14.02 3.77
CA LYS A 95 -37.22 14.21 2.36
C LYS A 95 -38.13 15.20 1.61
N GLN A 96 -39.43 15.24 1.95
CA GLN A 96 -40.38 16.17 1.35
C GLN A 96 -40.02 17.65 1.57
N HIS A 97 -39.44 18.02 2.71
CA HIS A 97 -39.06 19.41 2.98
C HIS A 97 -37.92 19.91 2.08
N TYR A 98 -37.15 19.00 1.48
CA TYR A 98 -36.04 19.32 0.58
C TYR A 98 -36.41 19.24 -0.90
N ARG A 99 -37.65 18.88 -1.24
CA ARG A 99 -38.09 18.67 -2.63
C ARG A 99 -37.90 19.91 -3.51
N GLY A 100 -38.15 21.11 -2.99
CA GLY A 100 -37.93 22.35 -3.75
C GLY A 100 -36.45 22.61 -4.06
N LEU A 101 -35.54 22.20 -3.17
CA LEU A 101 -34.09 22.24 -3.42
C LEU A 101 -33.67 21.19 -4.45
N GLU A 102 -34.22 19.99 -4.37
CA GLU A 102 -33.99 18.92 -5.34
C GLU A 102 -34.43 19.36 -6.75
N GLU A 103 -35.62 19.94 -6.89
CA GLU A 103 -36.13 20.50 -8.14
C GLU A 103 -35.23 21.62 -8.66
N HIS A 104 -34.81 22.55 -7.81
CA HIS A 104 -33.87 23.62 -8.18
C HIS A 104 -32.52 23.09 -8.71
N TYR A 105 -31.92 22.10 -8.03
CA TYR A 105 -30.66 21.51 -8.47
C TYR A 105 -30.81 20.69 -9.76
N ARG A 106 -31.96 20.03 -9.95
CA ARG A 106 -32.29 19.32 -11.20
C ARG A 106 -32.41 20.29 -12.36
N GLU A 107 -33.08 21.42 -12.15
CA GLU A 107 -33.19 22.51 -13.14
C GLU A 107 -31.80 23.04 -13.52
N ARG A 108 -30.97 23.34 -12.52
CA ARG A 108 -29.61 23.86 -12.75
C ARG A 108 -28.71 22.85 -13.49
N ALA A 109 -28.82 21.56 -13.16
CA ALA A 109 -28.12 20.49 -13.86
C ALA A 109 -28.50 20.42 -15.33
N PHE A 110 -29.80 20.51 -15.62
CA PHE A 110 -30.35 20.58 -16.97
C PHE A 110 -29.77 21.77 -17.75
N GLN A 111 -29.79 22.98 -17.15
CA GLN A 111 -29.24 24.19 -17.79
C GLN A 111 -27.75 24.03 -18.15
N ILE A 112 -26.94 23.43 -17.26
CA ILE A 112 -25.51 23.18 -17.52
C ILE A 112 -25.32 22.21 -18.70
N HIS A 113 -26.12 21.14 -18.81
CA HIS A 113 -26.02 20.19 -19.93
C HIS A 113 -26.43 20.82 -21.24
N VAL A 114 -27.48 21.64 -21.23
CA VAL A 114 -27.90 22.40 -22.42
C VAL A 114 -26.82 23.38 -22.85
N MET A 115 -26.13 24.04 -21.92
CA MET A 115 -24.99 24.91 -22.24
C MET A 115 -23.75 24.13 -22.74
N GLY A 116 -23.51 22.92 -22.22
CA GLY A 116 -22.48 22.02 -22.73
C GLY A 116 -22.75 21.58 -24.18
N HIS A 117 -23.99 21.18 -24.47
CA HIS A 117 -24.44 20.90 -25.84
C HIS A 117 -24.38 22.16 -26.72
N TYR A 118 -24.70 23.34 -26.18
CA TYR A 118 -24.55 24.60 -26.90
C TYR A 118 -23.09 24.85 -27.32
N ALA A 119 -22.11 24.63 -26.44
CA ALA A 119 -20.69 24.80 -26.80
C ALA A 119 -20.25 23.87 -27.94
N GLN A 120 -20.78 22.64 -28.00
CA GLN A 120 -20.51 21.69 -29.08
C GLN A 120 -21.24 22.04 -30.38
N ILE A 121 -22.51 22.47 -30.30
CA ILE A 121 -23.35 22.81 -31.46
C ILE A 121 -23.04 24.21 -32.00
N ALA A 122 -22.50 25.12 -31.19
CA ALA A 122 -22.13 26.48 -31.60
C ALA A 122 -21.03 26.49 -32.68
N GLN A 123 -20.18 25.45 -32.76
CA GLN A 123 -19.27 25.26 -33.90
C GLN A 123 -20.03 25.10 -35.23
N ALA A 124 -21.27 24.61 -35.21
CA ALA A 124 -22.11 24.39 -36.40
C ALA A 124 -23.05 25.57 -36.74
N ARG A 125 -22.88 26.76 -36.15
CA ARG A 125 -23.61 28.02 -36.45
C ARG A 125 -25.14 27.85 -36.59
N ARG A 126 -25.85 27.53 -35.50
CA ARG A 126 -27.34 27.58 -35.45
C ARG A 126 -27.86 28.85 -34.76
N PRO A 127 -28.25 29.90 -35.49
CA PRO A 127 -28.57 31.23 -34.92
C PRO A 127 -29.83 31.26 -34.05
N HIS A 128 -30.74 30.28 -34.17
CA HIS A 128 -32.01 30.29 -33.45
C HIS A 128 -31.98 29.59 -32.08
N LEU A 129 -30.90 28.90 -31.72
CA LEU A 129 -30.87 28.03 -30.54
C LEU A 129 -30.94 28.82 -29.22
N VAL A 130 -30.26 29.96 -29.11
CA VAL A 130 -30.30 30.82 -27.90
C VAL A 130 -31.70 31.39 -27.70
N ARG A 131 -32.34 31.88 -28.77
CA ARG A 131 -33.72 32.35 -28.70
C ARG A 131 -34.65 31.23 -28.26
N ASP A 132 -34.52 30.05 -28.89
CA ASP A 132 -35.41 28.92 -28.66
C ASP A 132 -35.20 28.33 -27.24
N TYR A 133 -34.02 28.48 -26.62
CA TYR A 133 -33.77 28.11 -25.21
C TYR A 133 -34.60 28.93 -24.22
N PHE A 134 -34.75 30.24 -24.46
CA PHE A 134 -35.55 31.12 -23.60
C PHE A 134 -37.04 31.14 -23.93
N SER A 135 -37.46 30.59 -25.07
CA SER A 135 -38.84 30.71 -25.57
C SER A 135 -39.60 29.39 -25.72
N LEU A 136 -38.91 28.25 -25.84
CA LEU A 136 -39.58 26.94 -25.91
C LEU A 136 -39.74 26.31 -24.52
N SER A 137 -40.81 25.53 -24.36
CA SER A 137 -40.95 24.63 -23.21
C SER A 137 -39.89 23.53 -23.24
N ARG A 138 -39.49 23.01 -22.08
CA ARG A 138 -38.46 21.95 -21.95
C ARG A 138 -38.66 20.79 -22.93
N PRO A 139 -39.85 20.17 -23.07
CA PRO A 139 -40.06 19.07 -24.03
C PRO A 139 -39.86 19.51 -25.49
N ALA A 140 -40.33 20.71 -25.84
CA ALA A 140 -40.21 21.25 -27.19
C ALA A 140 -38.76 21.62 -27.55
N PHE A 141 -38.01 22.16 -26.59
CA PHE A 141 -36.58 22.46 -26.77
C PHE A 141 -35.76 21.18 -26.96
N VAL A 142 -35.96 20.19 -26.07
CA VAL A 142 -35.27 18.89 -26.13
C VAL A 142 -35.59 18.18 -27.44
N GLY A 143 -36.87 18.05 -27.81
CA GLY A 143 -37.26 17.37 -29.06
C GLY A 143 -36.74 18.06 -30.33
N ARG A 144 -36.49 19.37 -30.29
CA ARG A 144 -36.02 20.15 -31.45
C ARG A 144 -34.49 20.14 -31.61
N TYR A 145 -33.74 20.12 -30.51
CA TYR A 145 -32.28 20.31 -30.53
C TYR A 145 -31.48 19.12 -30.03
N ILE A 146 -32.08 18.19 -29.29
CA ILE A 146 -31.40 17.08 -28.64
C ILE A 146 -32.01 15.78 -29.17
N ARG A 147 -31.36 15.20 -30.19
CA ARG A 147 -31.74 13.88 -30.71
C ARG A 147 -31.15 12.81 -29.78
N GLY A 148 -31.96 12.29 -28.85
CA GLY A 148 -31.52 11.27 -27.88
C GLY A 148 -32.44 11.14 -26.68
N ASP A 149 -32.13 10.18 -25.81
CA ASP A 149 -32.95 9.78 -24.67
C ASP A 149 -33.01 10.90 -23.61
N ALA A 150 -34.22 11.37 -23.27
CA ALA A 150 -34.42 12.54 -22.39
C ALA A 150 -33.82 12.36 -20.98
N VAL A 151 -33.56 11.11 -20.58
CA VAL A 151 -32.90 10.71 -19.33
C VAL A 151 -31.43 11.18 -19.28
N SER A 152 -30.75 11.33 -20.42
CA SER A 152 -29.35 11.80 -20.52
C SER A 152 -29.19 13.26 -20.03
N LEU A 153 -30.25 14.06 -20.09
CA LEU A 153 -30.24 15.49 -19.76
C LEU A 153 -30.46 15.81 -18.27
N GLU A 154 -30.97 14.86 -17.50
CA GLU A 154 -31.10 15.00 -16.04
C GLU A 154 -29.81 14.64 -15.30
N ARG A 155 -28.92 13.88 -15.97
CA ARG A 155 -27.63 13.49 -15.42
C ARG A 155 -26.73 14.71 -15.33
N ARG A 156 -25.94 14.78 -14.25
CA ARG A 156 -25.01 15.89 -13.99
C ARG A 156 -23.67 15.74 -14.73
N THR A 157 -23.54 14.79 -15.67
CA THR A 157 -22.32 14.51 -16.43
C THR A 157 -22.64 14.17 -17.88
N SER A 158 -21.65 14.30 -18.79
CA SER A 158 -21.82 13.90 -20.20
C SER A 158 -22.09 12.39 -20.33
N GLU A 159 -22.82 12.02 -21.39
CA GLU A 159 -23.15 10.63 -21.70
C GLU A 159 -21.91 9.77 -21.91
N GLU A 160 -20.90 10.27 -22.60
CA GLU A 160 -19.61 9.60 -22.79
C GLU A 160 -18.91 9.32 -21.44
N THR A 161 -18.91 10.30 -20.53
CA THR A 161 -18.32 10.14 -19.19
C THR A 161 -19.13 9.15 -18.36
N TYR A 162 -20.46 9.22 -18.45
CA TYR A 162 -21.34 8.27 -17.77
C TYR A 162 -21.11 6.84 -18.28
N HIS A 163 -21.02 6.66 -19.60
CA HIS A 163 -20.72 5.37 -20.20
C HIS A 163 -19.36 4.86 -19.71
N ARG A 164 -18.31 5.68 -19.80
CA ARG A 164 -16.95 5.32 -19.35
C ARG A 164 -16.90 4.92 -17.87
N ILE A 165 -17.68 5.57 -17.00
CA ILE A 165 -17.64 5.34 -15.56
C ILE A 165 -18.61 4.23 -15.11
N ALA A 166 -19.81 4.18 -15.66
CA ALA A 166 -20.94 3.48 -15.06
C ALA A 166 -21.49 2.31 -15.87
N THR A 167 -21.53 2.39 -17.21
CA THR A 167 -22.21 1.37 -18.06
C THR A 167 -21.32 0.74 -19.12
N GLY A 168 -20.07 1.18 -19.24
CA GLY A 168 -19.05 0.63 -20.14
C GLY A 168 -18.13 -0.36 -19.44
N LEU A 169 -18.57 -0.95 -18.32
CA LEU A 169 -17.77 -1.90 -17.55
C LEU A 169 -17.79 -3.29 -18.18
N GLY A 170 -18.84 -3.62 -18.93
CA GLY A 170 -19.01 -4.91 -19.59
C GLY A 170 -19.36 -6.02 -18.60
N ASN A 171 -19.95 -5.66 -17.46
CA ASN A 171 -20.33 -6.58 -16.40
C ASN A 171 -21.48 -6.00 -15.58
N ALA A 172 -22.67 -6.60 -15.66
CA ALA A 172 -23.87 -6.10 -15.00
C ALA A 172 -23.73 -5.98 -13.47
N ALA A 173 -22.98 -6.89 -12.81
CA ALA A 173 -22.76 -6.83 -11.38
C ALA A 173 -21.86 -5.64 -11.00
N GLN A 174 -20.77 -5.39 -11.74
CA GLN A 174 -19.92 -4.21 -11.53
C GLN A 174 -20.72 -2.91 -11.74
N GLU A 175 -21.53 -2.85 -12.79
CA GLU A 175 -22.37 -1.68 -13.10
C GLU A 175 -23.40 -1.42 -11.99
N ALA A 176 -24.06 -2.47 -11.48
CA ALA A 176 -24.99 -2.37 -10.37
C ALA A 176 -24.32 -1.88 -9.08
N ILE A 177 -23.13 -2.36 -8.76
CA ILE A 177 -22.36 -1.90 -7.59
C ILE A 177 -21.98 -0.43 -7.74
N VAL A 178 -21.46 -0.04 -8.92
CA VAL A 178 -20.99 1.32 -9.18
C VAL A 178 -22.14 2.33 -9.17
N THR A 179 -23.31 1.96 -9.70
CA THR A 179 -24.49 2.85 -9.84
C THR A 179 -25.45 2.81 -8.65
N ALA A 180 -25.17 2.01 -7.63
CA ALA A 180 -26.00 1.91 -6.43
C ALA A 180 -26.25 3.27 -5.73
N PRO A 181 -27.34 3.42 -4.96
CA PRO A 181 -27.57 4.61 -4.15
C PRO A 181 -26.36 4.97 -3.27
N ALA A 182 -26.09 6.26 -3.10
CA ALA A 182 -24.91 6.75 -2.39
C ALA A 182 -24.96 6.52 -0.87
N GLU A 183 -26.16 6.36 -0.33
CA GLU A 183 -26.46 6.20 1.10
C GLU A 183 -26.32 4.73 1.54
N ASP A 184 -26.38 3.78 0.59
CA ASP A 184 -26.37 2.35 0.88
C ASP A 184 -24.96 1.87 1.26
N SER A 185 -24.85 1.15 2.38
CA SER A 185 -23.68 0.35 2.69
C SER A 185 -23.69 -0.97 1.91
N ARG A 186 -22.53 -1.42 1.44
CA ARG A 186 -22.40 -2.61 0.58
C ARG A 186 -21.17 -3.42 0.88
N LEU A 187 -21.33 -4.74 0.83
CA LEU A 187 -20.23 -5.71 0.80
C LEU A 187 -20.17 -6.35 -0.58
N VAL A 188 -19.03 -6.22 -1.24
CA VAL A 188 -18.75 -6.92 -2.50
C VAL A 188 -17.89 -8.13 -2.20
N LEU A 189 -18.49 -9.31 -2.26
CA LEU A 189 -17.79 -10.59 -2.17
C LEU A 189 -17.25 -10.96 -3.55
N ALA A 190 -15.97 -10.73 -3.73
CA ALA A 190 -15.30 -10.84 -5.01
C ALA A 190 -14.44 -12.11 -5.08
N GLY A 191 -14.28 -12.65 -6.29
CA GLY A 191 -13.29 -13.69 -6.58
C GLY A 191 -11.92 -13.11 -6.96
N PRO A 192 -10.87 -13.94 -7.04
CA PRO A 192 -9.59 -13.57 -7.66
C PRO A 192 -9.82 -13.06 -9.08
N GLY A 193 -9.07 -12.02 -9.47
CA GLY A 193 -9.08 -11.49 -10.84
C GLY A 193 -10.42 -10.91 -11.28
N SER A 194 -11.35 -10.63 -10.35
CA SER A 194 -12.70 -10.19 -10.67
C SER A 194 -12.88 -8.68 -10.84
N GLY A 195 -11.81 -7.92 -10.61
CA GLY A 195 -11.81 -6.47 -10.70
C GLY A 195 -12.24 -5.75 -9.43
N LYS A 196 -11.91 -6.28 -8.23
CA LYS A 196 -12.10 -5.63 -6.92
C LYS A 196 -11.76 -4.14 -6.93
N THR A 197 -10.49 -3.86 -7.23
CA THR A 197 -9.96 -2.49 -7.33
C THR A 197 -10.62 -1.67 -8.44
N ARG A 198 -11.03 -2.31 -9.55
CA ARG A 198 -11.78 -1.64 -10.63
C ARG A 198 -13.13 -1.11 -10.10
N VAL A 199 -13.85 -1.91 -9.33
CA VAL A 199 -15.13 -1.50 -8.72
C VAL A 199 -14.93 -0.34 -7.75
N VAL A 200 -13.92 -0.39 -6.87
CA VAL A 200 -13.60 0.72 -5.96
C VAL A 200 -13.31 2.02 -6.72
N VAL A 201 -12.47 1.95 -7.77
CA VAL A 201 -12.11 3.10 -8.60
C VAL A 201 -13.32 3.67 -9.33
N HIS A 202 -14.12 2.83 -9.99
CA HIS A 202 -15.29 3.28 -10.73
C HIS A 202 -16.38 3.82 -9.81
N ARG A 203 -16.57 3.24 -8.61
CA ARG A 203 -17.49 3.78 -7.60
C ARG A 203 -17.04 5.16 -7.14
N CYS A 204 -15.76 5.34 -6.84
CA CYS A 204 -15.20 6.65 -6.48
C CYS A 204 -15.43 7.69 -7.59
N ALA A 205 -15.13 7.31 -8.84
CA ALA A 205 -15.38 8.16 -10.01
C ALA A 205 -16.88 8.48 -10.19
N TYR A 206 -17.77 7.53 -9.94
CA TYR A 206 -19.22 7.72 -10.00
C TYR A 206 -19.71 8.72 -8.96
N LEU A 207 -19.32 8.56 -7.70
CA LEU A 207 -19.63 9.51 -6.62
C LEU A 207 -19.17 10.93 -7.00
N LEU A 208 -17.94 11.07 -7.49
CA LEU A 208 -17.34 12.37 -7.80
C LEU A 208 -17.92 13.03 -9.06
N ARG A 209 -17.99 12.31 -10.19
CA ARG A 209 -18.36 12.87 -11.50
C ARG A 209 -19.85 12.81 -11.79
N VAL A 210 -20.52 11.73 -11.39
CA VAL A 210 -21.94 11.52 -11.69
C VAL A 210 -22.80 12.14 -10.58
N LEU A 211 -22.56 11.78 -9.32
CA LEU A 211 -23.34 12.30 -8.20
C LEU A 211 -22.89 13.69 -7.74
N ARG A 212 -21.71 14.15 -8.20
CA ARG A 212 -21.11 15.44 -7.84
C ARG A 212 -20.84 15.56 -6.33
N THR A 213 -20.56 14.44 -5.68
CA THR A 213 -20.07 14.40 -4.31
C THR A 213 -18.74 15.16 -4.24
N PRO A 214 -18.54 16.11 -3.31
CA PRO A 214 -17.25 16.78 -3.14
C PRO A 214 -16.13 15.77 -2.89
N ALA A 215 -14.97 15.92 -3.53
CA ALA A 215 -13.86 14.97 -3.40
C ALA A 215 -13.43 14.74 -1.93
N ARG A 216 -13.46 15.81 -1.13
CA ARG A 216 -13.18 15.77 0.32
C ARG A 216 -14.14 14.89 1.14
N ALA A 217 -15.26 14.48 0.54
CA ALA A 217 -16.27 13.65 1.18
C ALA A 217 -16.08 12.15 0.93
N ILE A 218 -15.10 11.78 0.12
CA ILE A 218 -14.81 10.40 -0.26
C ILE A 218 -13.45 10.03 0.34
N LEU A 219 -13.45 9.02 1.19
CA LEU A 219 -12.26 8.38 1.73
C LEU A 219 -12.11 6.99 1.11
N VAL A 220 -10.95 6.70 0.56
CA VAL A 220 -10.59 5.34 0.13
C VAL A 220 -9.46 4.84 1.04
N VAL A 221 -9.69 3.70 1.67
CA VAL A 221 -8.74 3.04 2.57
C VAL A 221 -8.24 1.77 1.91
N CYS A 222 -6.91 1.67 1.79
CA CYS A 222 -6.24 0.52 1.19
C CYS A 222 -5.35 -0.17 2.23
N PHE A 223 -5.19 -1.49 2.11
CA PHE A 223 -4.36 -2.28 3.02
C PHE A 223 -2.88 -1.90 2.98
N ASN A 224 -2.37 -1.55 1.79
CA ASN A 224 -0.98 -1.15 1.58
C ASN A 224 -0.85 -0.05 0.52
N ARG A 225 0.34 0.53 0.43
CA ARG A 225 0.67 1.59 -0.53
C ARG A 225 0.57 1.20 -1.98
N VAL A 226 0.95 -0.03 -2.33
CA VAL A 226 0.87 -0.51 -3.73
C VAL A 226 -0.58 -0.46 -4.20
N ALA A 227 -1.52 -0.93 -3.37
CA ALA A 227 -2.95 -0.84 -3.62
C ALA A 227 -3.44 0.62 -3.66
N ALA A 228 -3.02 1.47 -2.71
CA ALA A 228 -3.39 2.89 -2.71
C ALA A 228 -2.91 3.62 -3.98
N TRP A 229 -1.69 3.32 -4.42
CA TRP A 229 -1.09 3.84 -5.65
C TRP A 229 -1.86 3.35 -6.88
N GLU A 230 -2.15 2.06 -6.96
CA GLU A 230 -2.91 1.47 -8.05
C GLU A 230 -4.31 2.09 -8.19
N VAL A 231 -5.03 2.25 -7.07
CA VAL A 231 -6.33 2.94 -7.04
C VAL A 231 -6.19 4.37 -7.56
N ARG A 232 -5.16 5.10 -7.12
CA ARG A 232 -4.93 6.50 -7.53
C ARG A 232 -4.61 6.61 -9.01
N SER A 233 -3.70 5.77 -9.52
CA SER A 233 -3.30 5.74 -10.93
C SER A 233 -4.51 5.46 -11.83
N ARG A 234 -5.28 4.41 -11.51
CA ARG A 234 -6.50 4.03 -12.24
C ARG A 234 -7.58 5.10 -12.16
N LEU A 235 -7.77 5.73 -11.00
CA LEU A 235 -8.73 6.83 -10.85
C LEU A 235 -8.29 8.05 -11.69
N ARG A 236 -7.01 8.40 -11.69
CA ARG A 236 -6.48 9.49 -12.52
C ARG A 236 -6.65 9.21 -14.01
N ALA A 237 -6.40 7.97 -14.45
CA ALA A 237 -6.67 7.57 -15.83
C ALA A 237 -8.16 7.73 -16.21
N LEU A 238 -9.08 7.49 -15.27
CA LEU A 238 -10.52 7.53 -15.51
C LEU A 238 -11.12 8.95 -15.48
N ILE A 239 -10.65 9.82 -14.57
CA ILE A 239 -11.25 11.14 -14.29
C ILE A 239 -10.28 12.32 -14.33
N GLY A 240 -9.00 12.10 -14.65
CA GLY A 240 -7.97 13.13 -14.76
C GLY A 240 -7.56 13.72 -13.41
N ASN A 241 -7.19 15.01 -13.41
CA ASN A 241 -6.61 15.71 -12.25
C ASN A 241 -7.54 15.80 -11.04
N ASP A 242 -8.85 15.60 -11.21
CA ASP A 242 -9.80 15.57 -10.08
C ASP A 242 -9.54 14.38 -9.13
N ALA A 243 -8.86 13.32 -9.59
CA ALA A 243 -8.44 12.20 -8.75
C ALA A 243 -7.53 12.62 -7.59
N GLY A 244 -6.65 13.61 -7.80
CA GLY A 244 -5.70 14.09 -6.78
C GLY A 244 -6.37 14.77 -5.58
N ARG A 245 -7.68 15.04 -5.65
CA ARG A 245 -8.47 15.68 -4.57
C ARG A 245 -9.18 14.67 -3.67
N VAL A 246 -9.20 13.40 -4.05
CA VAL A 246 -9.82 12.33 -3.25
C VAL A 246 -8.84 11.88 -2.18
N ALA A 247 -9.33 11.68 -0.96
CA ALA A 247 -8.50 11.15 0.12
C ALA A 247 -8.33 9.63 -0.09
N ILE A 248 -7.18 9.22 -0.64
CA ILE A 248 -6.77 7.81 -0.76
C ILE A 248 -5.62 7.60 0.22
N GLN A 249 -5.82 6.76 1.22
CA GLN A 249 -4.91 6.56 2.35
C GLN A 249 -4.73 5.06 2.65
N THR A 250 -3.60 4.70 3.24
CA THR A 250 -3.45 3.41 3.94
C THR A 250 -4.00 3.54 5.37
N TYR A 251 -4.17 2.42 6.08
CA TYR A 251 -4.58 2.44 7.49
C TYR A 251 -3.61 3.27 8.36
N HIS A 252 -2.31 3.07 8.19
CA HIS A 252 -1.28 3.81 8.91
C HIS A 252 -1.22 5.28 8.48
N GLY A 253 -1.29 5.59 7.18
CA GLY A 253 -1.33 6.97 6.68
C GLY A 253 -2.54 7.73 7.19
N LEU A 254 -3.70 7.07 7.27
CA LEU A 254 -4.92 7.63 7.85
C LEU A 254 -4.77 7.87 9.36
N ALA A 255 -4.24 6.92 10.11
CA ALA A 255 -3.99 7.05 11.54
C ALA A 255 -3.01 8.20 11.84
N ALA A 256 -1.88 8.27 11.12
CA ALA A 256 -0.91 9.36 11.24
C ALA A 256 -1.53 10.72 10.92
N ARG A 257 -2.38 10.81 9.89
CA ARG A 257 -3.13 12.02 9.54
C ARG A 257 -4.10 12.45 10.64
N LEU A 258 -4.81 11.51 11.26
CA LEU A 258 -5.73 11.78 12.36
C LEU A 258 -4.99 12.27 13.61
N LEU A 259 -3.82 11.69 13.90
CA LEU A 259 -2.96 12.05 15.04
C LEU A 259 -2.09 13.29 14.79
N GLY A 260 -1.98 13.77 13.54
CA GLY A 260 -1.11 14.89 13.17
C GLY A 260 0.39 14.57 13.25
N VAL A 261 0.77 13.30 13.09
CA VAL A 261 2.17 12.83 13.16
C VAL A 261 2.85 12.98 11.79
N SER A 262 4.06 13.57 11.76
CA SER A 262 4.96 13.55 10.59
C SER A 262 5.98 12.43 10.70
N PHE A 263 6.23 11.73 9.59
CA PHE A 263 7.26 10.71 9.46
C PHE A 263 8.66 11.33 9.29
N ALA A 264 8.81 12.47 8.60
CA ALA A 264 10.10 13.11 8.38
C ALA A 264 10.67 13.87 9.59
N GLY A 265 9.82 14.42 10.47
CA GLY A 265 10.26 15.26 11.60
C GLY A 265 10.97 14.50 12.74
N ARG A 266 10.65 13.21 12.94
CA ARG A 266 11.12 12.44 14.11
C ARG A 266 12.59 11.99 14.07
N GLU A 267 13.25 12.00 12.90
CA GLU A 267 14.70 11.75 12.85
C GLU A 267 15.53 12.84 13.55
N ARG A 268 15.02 14.08 13.67
CA ARG A 268 15.72 15.17 14.37
C ARG A 268 15.83 14.95 15.88
N ALA A 269 14.93 14.16 16.47
CA ALA A 269 14.83 14.03 17.92
C ALA A 269 15.72 12.93 18.53
N GLY A 270 16.38 12.10 17.71
CA GLY A 270 17.15 10.95 18.20
C GLY A 270 16.31 9.97 19.03
N ASP A 271 14.98 10.04 18.93
CA ASP A 271 14.02 9.29 19.72
C ASP A 271 13.42 8.13 18.91
N ARG A 272 13.04 7.10 19.66
CA ARG A 272 12.78 5.69 19.31
C ARG A 272 12.02 5.44 18.00
N LYS A 273 12.25 4.23 17.43
CA LYS A 273 11.50 3.57 16.33
C LYS A 273 10.08 4.14 16.21
N LEU A 274 9.67 4.51 14.98
CA LEU A 274 8.27 4.79 14.65
C LEU A 274 7.39 3.74 15.33
N PRO A 275 6.48 4.10 16.26
CA PRO A 275 5.59 3.13 16.86
C PRO A 275 4.45 2.89 15.87
N LEU A 276 4.77 2.34 14.70
CA LEU A 276 3.80 1.98 13.65
C LEU A 276 2.67 1.15 14.28
N ASP A 277 3.06 0.26 15.18
CA ASP A 277 2.18 -0.63 15.93
C ASP A 277 1.20 0.10 16.86
N SER A 278 1.54 1.32 17.36
CA SER A 278 0.64 2.10 18.24
C SER A 278 -0.20 3.14 17.49
N LEU A 279 0.19 3.52 16.26
CA LEU A 279 -0.48 4.58 15.51
C LEU A 279 -1.99 4.31 15.33
N ILE A 280 -2.36 3.11 14.89
CA ILE A 280 -3.76 2.76 14.66
C ILE A 280 -4.54 2.73 15.98
N PRO A 281 -4.10 2.00 17.03
CA PRO A 281 -4.75 2.06 18.35
C PRO A 281 -4.91 3.48 18.90
N ASP A 282 -3.89 4.32 18.82
CA ASP A 282 -3.95 5.71 19.33
C ASP A 282 -4.98 6.55 18.56
N ALA A 283 -5.09 6.37 17.24
CA ALA A 283 -6.10 7.04 16.43
C ALA A 283 -7.52 6.54 16.75
N VAL A 284 -7.70 5.24 17.03
CA VAL A 284 -8.98 4.68 17.47
C VAL A 284 -9.42 5.28 18.80
N ARG A 285 -8.51 5.34 19.79
CA ARG A 285 -8.78 5.96 21.10
C ARG A 285 -9.20 7.42 20.97
N LEU A 286 -8.57 8.16 20.06
CA LEU A 286 -8.94 9.53 19.74
C LEU A 286 -10.35 9.65 19.16
N LEU A 287 -10.71 8.77 18.22
CA LEU A 287 -12.04 8.77 17.58
C LEU A 287 -13.16 8.29 18.52
N ARG A 288 -12.84 7.44 19.50
CA ARG A 288 -13.78 6.98 20.54
C ARG A 288 -13.90 7.95 21.72
N GLY A 289 -13.13 9.04 21.72
CA GLY A 289 -13.11 10.00 22.84
C GLY A 289 -12.39 9.49 24.09
N GLU A 290 -11.68 8.36 24.02
CA GLU A 290 -10.90 7.78 25.12
C GLU A 290 -9.56 8.50 25.34
N ALA A 291 -9.15 9.32 24.39
CA ALA A 291 -8.01 10.21 24.49
C ALA A 291 -8.49 11.66 24.41
N GLU A 292 -8.30 12.42 25.50
CA GLU A 292 -8.67 13.82 25.56
C GLU A 292 -7.57 14.69 24.93
N LEU A 293 -7.92 15.42 23.86
CA LEU A 293 -7.16 16.62 23.50
C LEU A 293 -7.66 17.76 24.39
N PRO A 294 -6.78 18.49 25.09
CA PRO A 294 -7.24 19.51 26.03
C PRO A 294 -8.13 20.55 25.33
N GLY A 295 -9.37 20.71 25.82
CA GLY A 295 -10.35 21.66 25.27
C GLY A 295 -11.38 21.09 24.29
N PHE A 296 -11.46 19.77 24.11
CA PHE A 296 -12.46 19.08 23.28
C PHE A 296 -13.19 17.99 24.09
N GLU A 297 -14.51 17.87 23.94
CA GLU A 297 -15.27 16.69 24.38
C GLU A 297 -15.18 15.58 23.32
N GLY A 298 -15.22 14.30 23.75
CA GLY A 298 -14.91 13.15 22.90
C GLY A 298 -15.72 13.04 21.59
N ASP A 299 -17.05 13.22 21.67
CA ASP A 299 -17.92 13.12 20.50
C ASP A 299 -17.75 14.30 19.52
N GLU A 300 -17.52 15.51 20.04
CA GLU A 300 -17.26 16.71 19.22
C GLU A 300 -15.94 16.58 18.44
N LEU A 301 -14.94 15.93 19.03
CA LEU A 301 -13.65 15.70 18.40
C LEU A 301 -13.76 14.76 17.19
N ARG A 302 -14.50 13.65 17.31
CA ARG A 302 -14.73 12.72 16.20
C ARG A 302 -15.42 13.41 15.03
N GLU A 303 -16.50 14.14 15.29
CA GLU A 303 -17.23 14.87 14.24
C GLU A 303 -16.33 15.86 13.49
N ARG A 304 -15.44 16.54 14.22
CA ARG A 304 -14.48 17.50 13.68
C ARG A 304 -13.37 16.83 12.86
N LEU A 305 -12.81 15.72 13.34
CA LEU A 305 -11.77 14.95 12.63
C LEU A 305 -12.29 14.33 11.34
N LEU A 306 -13.55 13.88 11.36
CA LEU A 306 -14.22 13.26 10.21
C LEU A 306 -15.02 14.27 9.39
N GLU A 307 -14.93 15.57 9.70
CA GLU A 307 -15.72 16.61 9.07
C GLU A 307 -15.50 16.63 7.55
N GLY A 308 -16.60 16.44 6.84
CA GLY A 308 -16.63 16.46 5.39
C GLY A 308 -16.71 15.07 4.77
N TYR A 309 -16.24 14.01 5.44
CA TYR A 309 -16.42 12.64 4.96
C TYR A 309 -17.89 12.25 4.97
N ARG A 310 -18.29 11.50 3.94
CA ARG A 310 -19.63 10.94 3.73
C ARG A 310 -19.59 9.50 3.26
N HIS A 311 -18.55 9.14 2.49
CA HIS A 311 -18.36 7.81 1.94
C HIS A 311 -16.98 7.27 2.30
N ILE A 312 -16.94 6.02 2.74
CA ILE A 312 -15.70 5.25 2.93
C ILE A 312 -15.72 4.04 2.00
N LEU A 313 -14.66 3.88 1.20
CA LEU A 313 -14.45 2.73 0.32
C LEU A 313 -13.25 1.95 0.84
N VAL A 314 -13.41 0.65 1.11
CA VAL A 314 -12.36 -0.19 1.68
C VAL A 314 -12.09 -1.36 0.73
N ASP A 315 -10.82 -1.55 0.36
CA ASP A 315 -10.36 -2.70 -0.44
C ASP A 315 -9.72 -3.77 0.45
N GLU A 316 -9.74 -5.03 0.00
CA GLU A 316 -9.20 -6.21 0.71
C GLU A 316 -9.67 -6.36 2.18
N TYR A 317 -10.98 -6.17 2.42
CA TYR A 317 -11.56 -6.18 3.77
C TYR A 317 -11.39 -7.50 4.54
N GLN A 318 -11.12 -8.62 3.87
CA GLN A 318 -10.85 -9.91 4.53
C GLN A 318 -9.52 -9.95 5.29
N ASP A 319 -8.58 -9.05 4.99
CA ASP A 319 -7.22 -9.09 5.54
C ASP A 319 -7.03 -8.16 6.75
N ILE A 320 -8.11 -7.53 7.21
CA ILE A 320 -8.03 -6.57 8.31
C ILE A 320 -7.85 -7.29 9.65
N ASP A 321 -6.95 -6.74 10.46
CA ASP A 321 -6.80 -7.11 11.87
C ASP A 321 -7.79 -6.35 12.77
N GLU A 322 -7.76 -6.63 14.07
CA GLU A 322 -8.65 -6.01 15.07
C GLU A 322 -8.48 -4.49 15.15
N SER A 323 -7.25 -3.98 15.12
CA SER A 323 -6.99 -2.54 15.21
C SER A 323 -7.48 -1.81 13.95
N GLN A 324 -7.29 -2.40 12.78
CA GLN A 324 -7.77 -1.88 11.50
C GLN A 324 -9.29 -1.91 11.41
N PHE A 325 -9.92 -2.99 11.86
CA PHE A 325 -11.37 -3.09 11.99
C PHE A 325 -11.92 -1.99 12.90
N ASP A 326 -11.32 -1.81 14.07
CA ASP A 326 -11.73 -0.81 15.04
C ASP A 326 -11.63 0.62 14.49
N LEU A 327 -10.58 0.91 13.71
CA LEU A 327 -10.43 2.18 13.02
C LEU A 327 -11.57 2.41 12.01
N VAL A 328 -11.87 1.42 11.17
CA VAL A 328 -12.95 1.52 10.18
C VAL A 328 -14.30 1.65 10.86
N ALA A 329 -14.56 0.88 11.92
CA ALA A 329 -15.80 0.92 12.69
C ALA A 329 -16.01 2.30 13.36
N ALA A 330 -14.96 2.86 13.96
CA ALA A 330 -14.98 4.18 14.55
C ALA A 330 -15.25 5.28 13.50
N ILE A 331 -14.63 5.18 12.32
CA ILE A 331 -14.84 6.13 11.22
C ILE A 331 -16.25 6.01 10.65
N ALA A 332 -16.70 4.81 10.32
CA ALA A 332 -18.02 4.56 9.75
C ALA A 332 -19.17 4.92 10.71
N GLY A 333 -18.89 4.99 12.01
CA GLY A 333 -19.88 5.31 13.04
C GLY A 333 -20.75 4.11 13.38
N ARG A 334 -20.16 2.91 13.44
CA ARG A 334 -20.88 1.66 13.75
C ARG A 334 -21.63 1.72 15.08
N THR A 335 -21.06 2.40 16.08
CA THR A 335 -21.61 2.52 17.43
C THR A 335 -22.64 3.65 17.59
N LEU A 336 -22.92 4.42 16.53
CA LEU A 336 -23.89 5.51 16.55
C LEU A 336 -25.31 5.02 16.22
N GLU A 337 -26.32 5.72 16.73
CA GLU A 337 -27.72 5.41 16.43
C GLU A 337 -28.05 5.62 14.93
N GLU A 338 -29.05 4.90 14.42
CA GLU A 338 -29.50 5.06 13.03
C GLU A 338 -30.00 6.49 12.76
N GLY A 339 -29.30 7.18 11.85
CA GLY A 339 -29.60 8.58 11.46
C GLY A 339 -28.62 9.62 12.03
N GLU A 340 -27.70 9.23 12.92
CA GLU A 340 -26.66 10.10 13.46
C GLU A 340 -25.34 9.94 12.69
N GLY A 341 -25.11 10.77 11.66
CA GLY A 341 -23.77 10.98 11.09
C GLY A 341 -23.03 9.75 10.54
N ARG A 342 -23.68 8.59 10.40
CA ARG A 342 -23.07 7.36 9.84
C ARG A 342 -22.60 7.60 8.40
N LEU A 343 -21.40 7.14 8.10
CA LEU A 343 -20.87 7.18 6.73
C LEU A 343 -21.37 5.96 5.97
N SER A 344 -21.66 6.12 4.67
CA SER A 344 -21.91 4.96 3.82
C SER A 344 -20.59 4.22 3.60
N ILE A 345 -20.57 2.90 3.80
CA ILE A 345 -19.38 2.08 3.58
C ILE A 345 -19.57 1.12 2.41
N LEU A 346 -18.61 1.11 1.48
CA LEU A 346 -18.47 0.03 0.52
C LEU A 346 -17.18 -0.71 0.81
N ALA A 347 -17.29 -1.99 1.18
CA ALA A 347 -16.16 -2.87 1.37
C ALA A 347 -16.10 -3.90 0.22
N VAL A 348 -14.89 -4.19 -0.26
CA VAL A 348 -14.62 -5.26 -1.21
C VAL A 348 -13.70 -6.27 -0.55
N GLY A 349 -13.99 -7.56 -0.69
CA GLY A 349 -13.15 -8.61 -0.14
C GLY A 349 -13.41 -9.99 -0.72
N ASP A 350 -12.53 -10.92 -0.40
CA ASP A 350 -12.57 -12.32 -0.82
C ASP A 350 -12.23 -13.24 0.36
N ASP A 351 -13.23 -13.86 0.98
CA ASP A 351 -13.08 -14.75 2.13
C ASP A 351 -12.25 -16.01 1.82
N ASP A 352 -12.28 -16.49 0.57
CA ASP A 352 -11.47 -17.62 0.10
C ASP A 352 -9.98 -17.27 -0.01
N GLN A 353 -9.63 -15.97 -0.01
CA GLN A 353 -8.25 -15.49 -0.03
C GLN A 353 -7.69 -15.16 1.36
N ASN A 354 -8.42 -15.36 2.45
CA ASN A 354 -7.87 -15.10 3.78
C ASN A 354 -6.80 -16.15 4.16
N ILE A 355 -5.53 -15.71 4.14
CA ILE A 355 -4.35 -16.55 4.44
C ILE A 355 -3.42 -15.89 5.48
N TYR A 356 -3.86 -14.79 6.10
CA TYR A 356 -3.07 -14.02 7.07
C TYR A 356 -3.62 -14.12 8.50
N ALA A 357 -4.39 -15.16 8.81
CA ALA A 357 -4.89 -15.40 10.17
C ALA A 357 -3.77 -15.43 11.23
N TRP A 358 -2.61 -15.98 10.89
CA TRP A 358 -1.41 -15.99 11.75
C TRP A 358 -0.79 -14.61 11.99
N ARG A 359 -1.14 -13.60 11.18
CA ARG A 359 -0.79 -12.18 11.39
C ARG A 359 -1.87 -11.40 12.14
N GLY A 360 -2.93 -12.07 12.61
CA GLY A 360 -4.03 -11.44 13.33
C GLY A 360 -5.22 -11.01 12.46
N ALA A 361 -5.20 -11.27 11.15
CA ALA A 361 -6.37 -11.02 10.29
C ALA A 361 -7.54 -11.91 10.71
N ASN A 362 -8.73 -11.33 10.88
CA ASN A 362 -9.89 -12.07 11.38
C ASN A 362 -11.04 -12.06 10.37
N ILE A 363 -11.37 -13.26 9.87
CA ILE A 363 -12.45 -13.46 8.89
C ILE A 363 -13.84 -13.13 9.45
N GLU A 364 -14.01 -13.12 10.78
CA GLU A 364 -15.29 -12.78 11.41
C GLU A 364 -15.74 -11.35 11.08
N PHE A 365 -14.80 -10.42 10.82
CA PHE A 365 -15.14 -9.05 10.47
C PHE A 365 -15.85 -8.94 9.13
N ILE A 366 -15.42 -9.69 8.11
CA ILE A 366 -16.10 -9.69 6.81
C ILE A 366 -17.45 -10.41 6.89
N ARG A 367 -17.57 -11.45 7.73
CA ARG A 367 -18.81 -12.21 7.95
C ARG A 367 -19.90 -11.36 8.59
N ARG A 368 -19.54 -10.61 9.62
CA ARG A 368 -20.46 -9.76 10.38
C ARG A 368 -20.76 -8.42 9.68
N PHE A 369 -20.09 -8.12 8.58
CA PHE A 369 -20.22 -6.82 7.90
C PHE A 369 -21.66 -6.49 7.50
N GLN A 370 -22.42 -7.49 7.03
CA GLN A 370 -23.82 -7.32 6.68
C GLN A 370 -24.63 -6.81 7.88
N ASP A 371 -24.44 -7.42 9.04
CA ASP A 371 -25.14 -7.08 10.27
C ASP A 371 -24.64 -5.74 10.85
N ASP A 372 -23.32 -5.51 10.81
CA ASP A 372 -22.67 -4.33 11.38
C ASP A 372 -23.08 -3.02 10.68
N TYR A 373 -23.35 -3.08 9.38
CA TYR A 373 -23.61 -1.90 8.55
C TYR A 373 -24.95 -1.94 7.82
N ASN A 374 -25.82 -2.93 8.09
CA ASN A 374 -27.04 -3.20 7.33
C ASN A 374 -26.78 -3.21 5.82
N ALA A 375 -25.69 -3.88 5.43
CA ALA A 375 -25.11 -3.77 4.10
C ALA A 375 -25.71 -4.76 3.11
N GLN A 376 -25.90 -4.34 1.86
CA GLN A 376 -26.27 -5.26 0.79
C GLN A 376 -25.06 -6.05 0.30
N ILE A 377 -25.19 -7.37 0.21
CA ILE A 377 -24.17 -8.26 -0.36
C ILE A 377 -24.34 -8.32 -1.88
N THR A 378 -23.24 -8.24 -2.62
CA THR A 378 -23.21 -8.50 -4.06
C THR A 378 -22.00 -9.36 -4.41
N TYR A 379 -22.19 -10.36 -5.27
CA TYR A 379 -21.15 -11.30 -5.66
C TYR A 379 -20.49 -10.87 -6.97
N LEU A 380 -19.16 -10.85 -6.99
CA LEU A 380 -18.37 -10.52 -8.18
C LEU A 380 -17.47 -11.71 -8.54
N VAL A 381 -18.02 -12.62 -9.34
CA VAL A 381 -17.41 -13.95 -9.62
C VAL A 381 -16.78 -14.08 -11.00
N GLU A 382 -16.98 -13.11 -11.89
CA GLU A 382 -16.35 -13.12 -13.21
C GLU A 382 -14.87 -12.80 -13.12
N ASN A 383 -14.01 -13.75 -13.48
CA ASN A 383 -12.57 -13.63 -13.51
C ASN A 383 -12.09 -13.17 -14.90
N TYR A 384 -11.25 -12.14 -14.92
CA TYR A 384 -10.65 -11.54 -16.12
C TYR A 384 -9.16 -11.88 -16.29
N ARG A 385 -8.60 -12.69 -15.38
CA ARG A 385 -7.15 -12.90 -15.23
C ARG A 385 -6.70 -14.27 -15.74
N SER A 386 -7.27 -15.32 -15.17
CA SER A 386 -6.79 -16.71 -15.33
C SER A 386 -7.54 -17.42 -16.45
N SER A 387 -6.93 -18.49 -16.98
CA SER A 387 -7.54 -19.38 -17.96
C SER A 387 -8.68 -20.21 -17.35
N GLY A 388 -9.57 -20.73 -18.19
CA GLY A 388 -10.72 -21.54 -17.77
C GLY A 388 -10.33 -22.81 -17.01
N ARG A 389 -9.25 -23.49 -17.43
CA ARG A 389 -8.76 -24.69 -16.75
C ARG A 389 -8.16 -24.41 -15.37
N ILE A 390 -7.43 -23.31 -15.21
CA ILE A 390 -6.93 -22.87 -13.90
C ILE A 390 -8.11 -22.56 -12.96
N ILE A 391 -9.12 -21.83 -13.46
CA ILE A 391 -10.33 -21.50 -12.70
C ILE A 391 -11.10 -22.76 -12.28
N ALA A 392 -11.26 -23.73 -13.18
CA ALA A 392 -11.92 -25.00 -12.88
C ALA A 392 -11.20 -25.78 -11.77
N ALA A 393 -9.87 -25.90 -11.86
CA ALA A 393 -9.06 -26.54 -10.83
C ALA A 393 -9.14 -25.80 -9.49
N ALA A 394 -9.05 -24.46 -9.50
CA ALA A 394 -9.13 -23.65 -8.29
C ALA A 394 -10.51 -23.74 -7.61
N ASN A 395 -11.60 -23.76 -8.39
CA ASN A 395 -12.96 -23.97 -7.86
C ASN A 395 -13.11 -25.34 -7.22
N ARG A 396 -12.64 -26.40 -7.90
CA ARG A 396 -12.71 -27.77 -7.37
C ARG A 396 -11.97 -27.90 -6.05
N LEU A 397 -10.82 -27.25 -5.93
CA LEU A 397 -10.06 -27.22 -4.69
C LEU A 397 -10.89 -26.54 -3.59
N ILE A 398 -11.24 -25.26 -3.77
CA ILE A 398 -11.85 -24.47 -2.69
C ILE A 398 -13.26 -24.92 -2.31
N GLU A 399 -13.98 -25.64 -3.18
CA GLU A 399 -15.29 -26.25 -2.90
C GLU A 399 -15.25 -27.25 -1.73
N ALA A 400 -14.09 -27.85 -1.45
CA ALA A 400 -13.93 -28.75 -0.31
C ALA A 400 -13.90 -28.04 1.06
N ASN A 401 -13.74 -26.71 1.10
CA ASN A 401 -13.88 -25.93 2.34
C ASN A 401 -15.36 -25.69 2.64
N ARG A 402 -15.75 -25.90 3.90
CA ARG A 402 -17.11 -25.69 4.40
C ARG A 402 -17.32 -24.25 4.85
N ASP A 403 -16.28 -23.62 5.40
CA ASP A 403 -16.39 -22.30 6.01
C ASP A 403 -16.24 -21.15 5.00
N ARG A 404 -17.23 -20.98 4.11
CA ARG A 404 -17.18 -20.03 2.98
C ARG A 404 -18.45 -19.18 2.85
N MET A 405 -18.28 -17.89 2.52
CA MET A 405 -19.35 -16.94 2.24
C MET A 405 -19.82 -16.97 0.77
N LYS A 406 -19.00 -17.51 -0.14
CA LYS A 406 -19.28 -17.62 -1.58
C LYS A 406 -19.77 -19.01 -2.01
N THR A 407 -20.35 -19.78 -1.09
CA THR A 407 -20.96 -21.08 -1.41
C THR A 407 -22.07 -20.92 -2.45
N GLY A 408 -22.04 -21.71 -3.53
CA GLY A 408 -22.99 -21.59 -4.64
C GLY A 408 -22.65 -20.48 -5.67
N HIS A 409 -21.57 -19.73 -5.46
CA HIS A 409 -21.12 -18.66 -6.34
C HIS A 409 -19.68 -18.89 -6.84
N PRO A 410 -19.42 -19.96 -7.62
CA PRO A 410 -18.08 -20.28 -8.12
C PRO A 410 -17.57 -19.20 -9.07
N ILE A 411 -16.25 -19.00 -9.09
CA ILE A 411 -15.65 -18.07 -10.06
C ILE A 411 -15.80 -18.62 -11.48
N ALA A 412 -16.05 -17.74 -12.43
CA ALA A 412 -16.25 -18.11 -13.84
C ALA A 412 -15.42 -17.21 -14.74
N VAL A 413 -14.98 -17.72 -15.88
CA VAL A 413 -14.39 -16.89 -16.93
C VAL A 413 -15.40 -15.80 -17.31
N ASN A 414 -14.93 -14.55 -17.40
CA ASN A 414 -15.77 -13.42 -17.74
C ASN A 414 -16.49 -13.61 -19.08
N ALA A 415 -17.65 -12.98 -19.23
CA ALA A 415 -18.55 -13.25 -20.34
C ALA A 415 -17.90 -13.13 -21.73
N SER A 416 -16.97 -12.19 -21.94
CA SER A 416 -16.32 -11.98 -23.24
C SER A 416 -15.41 -13.12 -23.67
N ARG A 417 -14.88 -13.91 -22.72
CA ARG A 417 -13.93 -15.01 -22.99
C ARG A 417 -14.58 -16.40 -22.99
N ARG A 418 -15.90 -16.52 -22.79
CA ARG A 418 -16.60 -17.82 -22.72
C ARG A 418 -16.54 -18.65 -24.01
N GLY A 419 -16.21 -18.03 -25.15
CA GLY A 419 -16.00 -18.71 -26.43
C GLY A 419 -14.53 -18.88 -26.81
N GLU A 420 -13.59 -18.37 -26.01
CA GLU A 420 -12.16 -18.63 -26.18
C GLU A 420 -11.84 -20.03 -25.64
N GLY A 421 -10.81 -20.69 -26.19
CA GLY A 421 -10.36 -21.98 -25.66
C GLY A 421 -10.04 -21.90 -24.17
N SER A 422 -10.24 -22.99 -23.42
CA SER A 422 -10.11 -23.02 -21.94
C SER A 422 -8.67 -22.80 -21.41
N GLY A 423 -7.71 -22.50 -22.30
CA GLY A 423 -6.29 -22.38 -22.02
C GLY A 423 -5.58 -23.72 -21.91
N GLU A 424 -4.29 -23.66 -21.60
CA GLU A 424 -3.46 -24.84 -21.39
C GLU A 424 -3.93 -25.67 -20.18
N PRO A 425 -3.73 -27.00 -20.21
CA PRO A 425 -3.95 -27.84 -19.06
C PRO A 425 -3.15 -27.41 -17.84
N VAL A 426 -3.73 -27.56 -16.65
CA VAL A 426 -2.94 -27.44 -15.41
C VAL A 426 -2.01 -28.65 -15.36
N ARG A 427 -0.71 -28.39 -15.32
CA ARG A 427 0.32 -29.44 -15.36
C ARG A 427 0.55 -29.98 -13.96
N LEU A 428 0.60 -31.31 -13.82
CA LEU A 428 1.01 -31.99 -12.60
C LEU A 428 2.41 -32.58 -12.83
N LEU A 429 3.42 -31.94 -12.27
CA LEU A 429 4.80 -32.37 -12.35
C LEU A 429 5.09 -33.36 -11.22
N GLU A 430 5.20 -34.64 -11.55
CA GLU A 430 5.46 -35.69 -10.57
C GLU A 430 6.95 -36.00 -10.46
N VAL A 431 7.49 -35.94 -9.23
CA VAL A 431 8.88 -36.31 -8.92
C VAL A 431 8.92 -37.54 -8.02
N GLN A 432 9.87 -38.45 -8.27
CA GLN A 432 9.94 -39.74 -7.57
C GLN A 432 10.43 -39.62 -6.11
N GLU A 433 11.25 -38.60 -5.82
CA GLU A 433 11.84 -38.42 -4.50
C GLU A 433 11.92 -36.94 -4.12
N ARG A 434 12.01 -36.67 -2.81
CA ARG A 434 12.08 -35.31 -2.25
C ARG A 434 13.28 -34.51 -2.80
N GLY A 435 14.40 -35.17 -3.07
CA GLY A 435 15.60 -34.53 -3.61
C GLY A 435 15.41 -33.97 -5.02
N ALA A 436 14.60 -34.65 -5.84
CA ALA A 436 14.37 -34.28 -7.23
C ALA A 436 13.42 -33.08 -7.41
N ARG A 437 12.69 -32.65 -6.35
CA ARG A 437 11.66 -31.59 -6.45
C ARG A 437 12.20 -30.27 -6.99
N VAL A 438 13.39 -29.88 -6.56
CA VAL A 438 14.01 -28.60 -6.94
C VAL A 438 14.49 -28.67 -8.37
N GLN A 439 15.24 -29.72 -8.69
CA GLN A 439 15.81 -29.93 -10.03
C GLN A 439 14.71 -30.02 -11.08
N GLY A 440 13.65 -30.79 -10.82
CA GLY A 440 12.53 -30.92 -11.76
C GLY A 440 11.85 -29.59 -12.07
N VAL A 441 11.60 -28.76 -11.06
CA VAL A 441 10.96 -27.44 -11.29
C VAL A 441 11.87 -26.50 -12.07
N VAL A 442 13.16 -26.49 -11.76
CA VAL A 442 14.11 -25.61 -12.45
C VAL A 442 14.39 -26.08 -13.88
N GLU A 443 14.40 -27.39 -14.14
CA GLU A 443 14.49 -27.94 -15.50
C GLU A 443 13.25 -27.62 -16.34
N ASP A 444 12.04 -27.76 -15.77
CA ASP A 444 10.80 -27.39 -16.46
C ASP A 444 10.73 -25.87 -16.73
N LEU A 445 11.15 -25.06 -15.76
CA LEU A 445 11.30 -23.61 -15.94
C LEU A 445 12.31 -23.30 -17.06
N ALA A 446 13.49 -23.91 -17.04
CA ALA A 446 14.53 -23.68 -18.04
C ALA A 446 14.05 -24.09 -19.44
N ALA A 447 13.31 -25.19 -19.56
CA ALA A 447 12.70 -25.63 -20.80
C ALA A 447 11.67 -24.62 -21.34
N LEU A 448 10.88 -24.00 -20.45
CA LEU A 448 9.96 -22.92 -20.83
C LEU A 448 10.74 -21.67 -21.29
N LEU A 449 11.73 -21.23 -20.51
CA LEU A 449 12.54 -20.05 -20.84
C LEU A 449 13.34 -20.24 -22.14
N ALA A 450 13.77 -21.46 -22.46
CA ALA A 450 14.45 -21.77 -23.71
C ALA A 450 13.54 -21.64 -24.96
N GLN A 451 12.23 -21.82 -24.80
CA GLN A 451 11.25 -21.66 -25.88
C GLN A 451 10.91 -20.19 -26.14
N ASP A 452 11.18 -19.31 -25.17
CA ASP A 452 10.99 -17.87 -25.29
C ASP A 452 12.25 -17.10 -24.83
N PRO A 453 13.33 -17.07 -25.64
CA PRO A 453 14.59 -16.42 -25.26
C PRO A 453 14.50 -14.90 -25.08
N HIS A 454 13.43 -14.29 -25.60
CA HIS A 454 13.09 -12.88 -25.39
C HIS A 454 11.99 -12.69 -24.34
N GLY A 455 11.60 -13.78 -23.69
CA GLY A 455 10.54 -13.84 -22.70
C GLY A 455 10.87 -13.00 -21.48
N GLN A 456 9.83 -12.38 -20.95
CA GLN A 456 9.89 -11.60 -19.73
C GLN A 456 10.02 -12.54 -18.52
N HIS A 457 11.26 -12.80 -18.07
CA HIS A 457 11.55 -13.68 -16.92
C HIS A 457 10.78 -13.28 -15.64
N ASP A 458 10.44 -11.99 -15.49
CA ASP A 458 9.64 -11.44 -14.39
C ASP A 458 8.14 -11.82 -14.44
N GLN A 459 7.65 -12.39 -15.55
CA GLN A 459 6.33 -13.01 -15.66
C GLN A 459 6.29 -14.47 -15.17
N CYS A 460 7.42 -15.00 -14.69
CA CYS A 460 7.52 -16.33 -14.11
C CYS A 460 7.67 -16.26 -12.59
N ALA A 461 6.98 -17.15 -11.87
CA ALA A 461 7.14 -17.28 -10.42
C ALA A 461 7.16 -18.72 -9.92
N ILE A 462 8.05 -19.00 -8.98
CA ILE A 462 8.06 -20.24 -8.20
C ILE A 462 7.58 -19.93 -6.78
N LEU A 463 6.46 -20.54 -6.41
CA LEU A 463 5.80 -20.34 -5.13
C LEU A 463 6.08 -21.52 -4.18
N GLY A 464 6.72 -21.21 -3.05
CA GLY A 464 7.07 -22.18 -2.01
C GLY A 464 6.29 -21.98 -0.71
N TRP A 465 6.31 -22.99 0.15
CA TRP A 465 5.70 -22.90 1.49
C TRP A 465 6.63 -22.30 2.54
N SER A 466 7.94 -22.42 2.35
CA SER A 466 8.97 -21.88 3.24
C SER A 466 10.10 -21.22 2.45
N HIS A 467 10.90 -20.40 3.13
CA HIS A 467 12.07 -19.79 2.52
C HIS A 467 13.17 -20.82 2.22
N ASP A 468 13.35 -21.82 3.09
CA ASP A 468 14.39 -22.85 2.93
C ASP A 468 14.31 -23.61 1.59
N ILE A 469 13.09 -23.93 1.13
CA ILE A 469 12.94 -24.61 -0.16
C ILE A 469 13.21 -23.66 -1.33
N LEU A 470 12.86 -22.38 -1.20
CA LEU A 470 13.11 -21.37 -2.23
C LEU A 470 14.62 -21.05 -2.35
N ASP A 471 15.37 -21.12 -1.26
CA ASP A 471 16.82 -20.95 -1.29
C ASP A 471 17.50 -22.11 -2.04
N ASN A 472 16.97 -23.34 -1.93
CA ASN A 472 17.45 -24.46 -2.75
C ASN A 472 17.12 -24.26 -4.24
N VAL A 473 15.94 -23.74 -4.55
CA VAL A 473 15.53 -23.40 -5.93
C VAL A 473 16.45 -22.34 -6.51
N ARG A 474 16.78 -21.30 -5.74
CA ARG A 474 17.76 -20.28 -6.15
C ARG A 474 19.09 -20.91 -6.51
N GLY A 475 19.65 -21.77 -5.65
CA GLY A 475 20.93 -22.42 -5.93
C GLY A 475 20.91 -23.21 -7.25
N ALA A 476 19.79 -23.85 -7.57
CA ALA A 476 19.60 -24.53 -8.85
C ALA A 476 19.46 -23.57 -10.04
N CYS A 477 18.73 -22.45 -9.88
CA CYS A 477 18.65 -21.40 -10.90
C CYS A 477 20.03 -20.80 -11.21
N ASP A 478 20.84 -20.50 -10.18
CA ASP A 478 22.18 -19.94 -10.34
C ASP A 478 23.11 -20.86 -11.16
N ARG A 479 23.02 -22.20 -10.98
CA ARG A 479 23.77 -23.17 -11.81
C ARG A 479 23.40 -23.12 -13.29
N MET A 480 22.14 -22.83 -13.58
CA MET A 480 21.62 -22.74 -14.94
C MET A 480 21.71 -21.32 -15.52
N GLY A 481 22.28 -20.37 -14.77
CA GLY A 481 22.37 -18.97 -15.19
C GLY A 481 21.02 -18.25 -15.26
N ILE A 482 20.01 -18.73 -14.51
CA ILE A 482 18.67 -18.14 -14.50
C ILE A 482 18.62 -17.04 -13.43
N PRO A 483 18.40 -15.77 -13.80
CA PRO A 483 18.33 -14.68 -12.85
C PRO A 483 17.04 -14.76 -12.02
N VAL A 484 17.15 -14.52 -10.71
CA VAL A 484 16.03 -14.60 -9.77
C VAL A 484 15.81 -13.31 -8.98
N ARG A 485 14.56 -13.02 -8.69
CA ARG A 485 14.12 -11.99 -7.74
C ARG A 485 13.57 -12.67 -6.48
N ARG A 486 14.11 -12.37 -5.31
CA ARG A 486 13.68 -12.94 -4.02
C ARG A 486 12.95 -11.91 -3.17
N ILE A 487 11.79 -12.27 -2.62
CA ILE A 487 11.10 -11.45 -1.62
C ILE A 487 11.75 -11.67 -0.24
N VAL A 488 12.23 -10.59 0.37
CA VAL A 488 12.92 -10.63 1.66
C VAL A 488 11.93 -10.56 2.82
N PRO A 489 12.09 -11.39 3.87
CA PRO A 489 11.27 -11.27 5.08
C PRO A 489 11.46 -9.90 5.76
N PRO A 490 10.40 -9.26 6.29
CA PRO A 490 10.45 -7.90 6.85
C PRO A 490 11.58 -7.67 7.88
N ARG A 491 11.86 -8.66 8.75
CA ARG A 491 12.93 -8.57 9.76
C ARG A 491 14.33 -8.41 9.16
N LYS A 492 14.55 -8.93 7.95
CA LYS A 492 15.85 -8.89 7.25
C LYS A 492 15.92 -7.76 6.22
N VAL A 493 14.85 -6.95 6.08
CA VAL A 493 14.86 -5.81 5.18
C VAL A 493 15.73 -4.71 5.81
N PRO A 494 16.72 -4.18 5.07
CA PRO A 494 17.49 -3.03 5.56
C PRO A 494 16.56 -1.85 5.86
N PRO A 495 16.88 -1.01 6.86
CA PRO A 495 16.15 0.25 7.05
C PRO A 495 16.25 1.09 5.78
N LEU A 496 15.20 1.08 4.95
CA LEU A 496 15.27 1.57 3.57
C LEU A 496 15.69 3.05 3.49
N ALA A 497 15.21 3.88 4.43
CA ALA A 497 15.60 5.30 4.51
C ALA A 497 17.07 5.54 4.87
N ARG A 498 17.77 4.53 5.41
CA ARG A 498 19.19 4.58 5.76
C ARG A 498 20.08 3.95 4.69
N ILE A 499 19.53 3.38 3.63
CA ILE A 499 20.34 2.89 2.50
C ILE A 499 21.05 4.08 1.87
N ARG A 500 22.35 3.96 1.57
CA ARG A 500 23.22 5.05 1.10
C ARG A 500 22.58 5.89 0.00
N GLU A 501 22.08 5.25 -1.04
CA GLU A 501 21.46 5.93 -2.19
C GLU A 501 20.18 6.69 -1.78
N VAL A 502 19.40 6.10 -0.88
CA VAL A 502 18.14 6.67 -0.38
C VAL A 502 18.42 7.82 0.59
N GLU A 503 19.35 7.66 1.52
CA GLU A 503 19.78 8.70 2.45
C GLU A 503 20.37 9.89 1.71
N ALA A 504 21.19 9.66 0.67
CA ALA A 504 21.71 10.72 -0.17
C ALA A 504 20.59 11.50 -0.88
N PHE A 505 19.58 10.81 -1.42
CA PHE A 505 18.41 11.44 -2.02
C PHE A 505 17.60 12.26 -1.01
N LEU A 506 17.30 11.69 0.16
CA LEU A 506 16.55 12.36 1.23
C LEU A 506 17.33 13.55 1.81
N GLY A 507 18.65 13.45 1.91
CA GLY A 507 19.56 14.51 2.30
C GLY A 507 19.56 15.66 1.31
N ALA A 508 19.63 15.38 0.00
CA ALA A 508 19.54 16.40 -1.04
C ALA A 508 18.20 17.17 -0.99
N LEU A 509 17.10 16.50 -0.64
CA LEU A 509 15.80 17.16 -0.41
C LEU A 509 15.77 18.04 0.87
N ARG A 510 16.66 17.79 1.84
CA ARG A 510 16.75 18.56 3.10
C ARG A 510 17.53 19.85 2.94
N GLU A 511 18.57 19.87 2.10
CA GLU A 511 19.47 21.02 1.93
C GLU A 511 18.88 22.14 1.04
N GLY A 512 17.72 21.91 0.40
CA GLY A 512 17.01 22.92 -0.37
C GLY A 512 16.23 23.90 0.52
N PRO A 513 16.50 25.22 0.48
CA PRO A 513 15.76 26.19 1.26
C PRO A 513 14.39 26.46 0.63
N GLY A 514 13.29 25.95 1.20
CA GLY A 514 11.90 26.40 0.93
C GLY A 514 11.45 26.45 -0.55
N THR A 515 12.26 25.94 -1.47
CA THR A 515 12.06 26.13 -2.90
C THR A 515 10.98 25.18 -3.37
N THR A 516 9.96 25.76 -3.96
CA THR A 516 9.11 25.06 -4.89
C THR A 516 9.99 24.39 -5.96
N THR A 517 9.74 23.11 -6.18
CA THR A 517 10.46 22.26 -7.13
C THR A 517 9.45 21.51 -7.98
N ASN A 518 9.93 20.84 -9.02
CA ASN A 518 9.12 20.05 -9.93
C ASN A 518 9.66 18.62 -10.03
N LEU A 519 8.92 17.75 -10.72
CA LEU A 519 9.28 16.34 -10.83
C LEU A 519 10.58 16.10 -11.61
N ALA A 520 10.92 16.96 -12.57
CA ALA A 520 12.15 16.83 -13.36
C ALA A 520 13.38 17.09 -12.48
N ASP A 521 13.37 18.19 -11.72
CA ASP A 521 14.46 18.56 -10.81
C ASP A 521 14.71 17.48 -9.75
N VAL A 522 13.63 16.94 -9.16
CA VAL A 522 13.75 15.86 -8.17
C VAL A 522 14.27 14.57 -8.80
N ARG A 523 13.87 14.24 -10.04
CA ARG A 523 14.41 13.07 -10.76
C ARG A 523 15.92 13.18 -11.00
N HIS A 524 16.44 14.39 -11.21
CA HIS A 524 17.89 14.62 -11.36
C HIS A 524 18.70 14.38 -10.07
N LEU A 525 18.05 14.33 -8.90
CA LEU A 525 18.70 13.98 -7.63
C LEU A 525 18.97 12.48 -7.52
N VAL A 526 18.23 11.63 -8.25
CA VAL A 526 18.43 10.18 -8.26
C VAL A 526 19.50 9.83 -9.30
N ARG A 527 20.64 9.29 -8.85
CA ARG A 527 21.80 8.98 -9.70
C ARG A 527 22.28 7.55 -9.47
N GLY A 528 22.72 6.89 -10.54
CA GLY A 528 23.27 5.53 -10.48
C GLY A 528 22.33 4.48 -11.06
N GLN A 529 22.61 3.22 -10.76
CA GLN A 529 21.81 2.06 -11.15
C GLN A 529 21.77 1.04 -10.01
N GLY A 530 20.78 0.16 -10.03
CA GLY A 530 20.63 -0.93 -9.06
C GLY A 530 19.31 -0.87 -8.29
N ASN A 531 19.08 -1.90 -7.47
CA ASN A 531 17.79 -2.14 -6.83
C ASN A 531 17.24 -0.94 -6.03
N TRP A 532 18.11 -0.23 -5.32
CA TRP A 532 17.73 0.90 -4.46
C TRP A 532 17.45 2.17 -5.25
N ILE A 533 18.12 2.35 -6.39
CA ILE A 533 17.82 3.41 -7.34
C ILE A 533 16.48 3.15 -8.05
N ASP A 534 16.23 1.91 -8.44
CA ASP A 534 14.93 1.50 -9.00
C ASP A 534 13.78 1.73 -8.01
N LEU A 535 14.02 1.48 -6.71
CA LEU A 535 13.07 1.81 -5.64
C LEU A 535 12.76 3.31 -5.60
N LEU A 536 13.78 4.18 -5.64
CA LEU A 536 13.59 5.63 -5.67
C LEU A 536 12.82 6.07 -6.93
N HIS A 537 13.14 5.51 -8.10
CA HIS A 537 12.38 5.77 -9.32
C HIS A 537 10.91 5.38 -9.20
N ARG A 538 10.59 4.22 -8.61
CA ARG A 538 9.21 3.82 -8.33
C ARG A 538 8.49 4.80 -7.40
N ILE A 539 9.15 5.23 -6.32
CA ILE A 539 8.59 6.23 -5.39
C ILE A 539 8.34 7.56 -6.13
N LEU A 540 9.25 8.01 -6.98
CA LEU A 540 9.09 9.25 -7.74
C LEU A 540 8.02 9.17 -8.83
N VAL A 541 7.85 8.01 -9.47
CA VAL A 541 6.72 7.76 -10.37
C VAL A 541 5.41 7.89 -9.59
N ALA A 542 5.31 7.25 -8.42
CA ALA A 542 4.14 7.33 -7.57
C ALA A 542 3.84 8.75 -7.08
N TRP A 543 4.89 9.51 -6.74
CA TRP A 543 4.77 10.93 -6.41
C TRP A 543 4.26 11.75 -7.61
N GLY A 544 4.85 11.58 -8.78
CA GLY A 544 4.46 12.27 -10.01
C GLY A 544 3.00 12.04 -10.38
N GLU A 545 2.47 10.84 -10.15
CA GLU A 545 1.05 10.57 -10.33
C GLU A 545 0.13 11.25 -9.29
N GLN A 546 0.65 11.60 -8.12
CA GLN A 546 -0.10 12.36 -7.10
C GLN A 546 -0.16 13.84 -7.45
N VAL A 547 0.96 14.46 -7.82
CA VAL A 547 1.06 15.92 -8.04
C VAL A 547 0.85 16.34 -9.48
N GLY A 548 1.09 15.44 -10.45
CA GLY A 548 1.08 15.77 -11.87
C GLY A 548 2.28 16.63 -12.27
N GLU A 549 2.04 17.59 -13.16
CA GLU A 549 3.04 18.58 -13.59
C GLU A 549 3.09 19.81 -12.67
N GLY A 550 2.38 19.76 -11.54
CA GLY A 550 2.35 20.84 -10.58
C GLY A 550 3.68 21.01 -9.84
N GLU A 551 3.91 22.24 -9.42
CA GLU A 551 4.97 22.63 -8.50
C GLU A 551 4.65 22.18 -7.06
N PHE A 552 5.67 21.75 -6.30
CA PHE A 552 5.52 21.27 -4.93
C PHE A 552 6.78 21.56 -4.10
N THR A 553 6.66 21.51 -2.77
CA THR A 553 7.81 21.73 -1.87
C THR A 553 8.67 20.47 -1.76
N ALA A 554 10.00 20.62 -1.64
CA ALA A 554 10.92 19.50 -1.38
C ALA A 554 10.53 18.68 -0.13
N ALA A 555 10.02 19.36 0.90
CA ALA A 555 9.55 18.71 2.13
C ALA A 555 8.35 17.76 1.91
N ALA A 556 7.44 18.10 0.99
CA ALA A 556 6.29 17.25 0.67
C ALA A 556 6.72 15.94 -0.01
N VAL A 557 7.69 16.00 -0.93
CA VAL A 557 8.26 14.78 -1.54
C VAL A 557 9.00 13.96 -0.50
N ARG A 558 9.76 14.63 0.38
CA ARG A 558 10.52 13.97 1.43
C ARG A 558 9.60 13.22 2.39
N GLU A 559 8.53 13.86 2.86
CA GLU A 559 7.50 13.22 3.69
C GLU A 559 6.88 12.02 2.97
N PHE A 560 6.49 12.20 1.70
CA PHE A 560 5.96 11.10 0.88
C PHE A 560 6.95 9.95 0.74
N ALA A 561 8.24 10.24 0.55
CA ALA A 561 9.28 9.24 0.41
C ALA A 561 9.50 8.48 1.73
N TYR A 562 9.58 9.15 2.89
CA TYR A 562 9.69 8.48 4.19
C TYR A 562 8.49 7.57 4.47
N GLU A 563 7.29 8.07 4.23
CA GLU A 563 6.06 7.29 4.38
C GLU A 563 6.08 6.08 3.42
N ALA A 564 6.61 6.24 2.18
CA ALA A 564 6.74 5.14 1.23
C ALA A 564 7.74 4.08 1.67
N LEU A 565 8.89 4.51 2.14
CA LEU A 565 9.97 3.64 2.62
C LEU A 565 9.59 2.90 3.90
N ALA A 566 8.74 3.48 4.76
CA ALA A 566 8.23 2.81 5.95
C ALA A 566 7.29 1.64 5.58
N GLU A 567 6.43 1.82 4.57
CA GLU A 567 5.47 0.77 4.16
C GLU A 567 6.07 -0.32 3.26
N GLU A 568 7.06 0.01 2.40
CA GLU A 568 7.73 -0.93 1.48
C GLU A 568 8.54 -2.05 2.19
N GLN A 569 8.77 -1.92 3.49
CA GLN A 569 9.48 -2.92 4.30
C GLN A 569 8.77 -4.29 4.34
N LEU A 570 7.50 -4.38 3.94
CA LEU A 570 6.70 -5.61 4.00
C LEU A 570 6.84 -6.55 2.79
N GLY A 571 7.57 -6.15 1.73
CA GLY A 571 7.64 -6.93 0.48
C GLY A 571 8.83 -6.61 -0.44
N THR A 572 9.90 -6.02 0.10
CA THR A 572 11.06 -5.63 -0.72
C THR A 572 11.67 -6.85 -1.42
N GLY A 573 11.69 -6.81 -2.75
CA GLY A 573 12.36 -7.81 -3.58
C GLY A 573 13.83 -7.44 -3.82
N LEU A 574 14.72 -8.43 -3.74
CA LEU A 574 16.13 -8.30 -4.14
C LEU A 574 16.36 -9.07 -5.44
N GLY A 575 17.06 -8.45 -6.39
CA GLY A 575 17.35 -9.05 -7.71
C GLY A 575 16.27 -8.82 -8.75
N GLN A 576 16.48 -9.37 -9.95
CA GLN A 576 15.60 -9.29 -11.11
C GLN A 576 15.49 -10.67 -11.77
N GLY A 577 14.41 -10.91 -12.52
CA GLY A 577 14.15 -12.19 -13.20
C GLY A 577 13.02 -12.98 -12.54
N VAL A 578 13.15 -14.31 -12.51
CA VAL A 578 12.10 -15.22 -12.02
C VAL A 578 11.82 -14.96 -10.55
N THR A 579 10.56 -14.76 -10.19
CA THR A 579 10.21 -14.41 -8.81
C THR A 579 10.14 -15.65 -7.93
N LEU A 580 10.96 -15.69 -6.89
CA LEU A 580 10.92 -16.68 -5.82
C LEU A 580 10.19 -16.08 -4.62
N SER A 581 9.03 -16.64 -4.28
CA SER A 581 8.19 -16.11 -3.21
C SER A 581 7.55 -17.23 -2.42
N THR A 582 7.29 -16.99 -1.14
CA THR A 582 6.35 -17.84 -0.42
C THR A 582 4.93 -17.58 -0.95
N ILE A 583 4.04 -18.58 -0.82
CA ILE A 583 2.63 -18.43 -1.19
C ILE A 583 2.01 -17.21 -0.49
N HIS A 584 2.31 -17.01 0.80
CA HIS A 584 1.83 -15.90 1.59
C HIS A 584 2.32 -14.54 1.05
N ALA A 585 3.58 -14.43 0.63
CA ALA A 585 4.13 -13.18 0.13
C ALA A 585 3.72 -12.88 -1.33
N ALA A 586 3.26 -13.89 -2.08
CA ALA A 586 2.80 -13.74 -3.46
C ALA A 586 1.33 -13.27 -3.58
N LYS A 587 0.62 -13.14 -2.46
CA LYS A 587 -0.74 -12.58 -2.48
C LYS A 587 -0.70 -11.14 -2.97
N GLY A 588 -1.59 -10.81 -3.91
CA GLY A 588 -1.63 -9.51 -4.59
C GLY A 588 -0.76 -9.42 -5.84
N THR A 589 0.22 -10.31 -6.05
CA THR A 589 0.98 -10.36 -7.31
C THR A 589 0.30 -11.25 -8.35
N GLU A 590 0.77 -11.18 -9.59
CA GLU A 590 0.25 -11.96 -10.72
C GLU A 590 1.38 -12.28 -11.70
N TYR A 591 1.35 -13.47 -12.29
CA TYR A 591 2.37 -13.97 -13.21
C TYR A 591 1.72 -14.74 -14.35
N ASP A 592 2.34 -14.73 -15.53
CA ASP A 592 1.85 -15.54 -16.66
C ASP A 592 2.06 -17.03 -16.40
N HIS A 593 3.19 -17.39 -15.80
CA HIS A 593 3.60 -18.77 -15.55
C HIS A 593 3.94 -18.96 -14.07
N VAL A 594 3.26 -19.92 -13.42
CA VAL A 594 3.44 -20.19 -11.98
C VAL A 594 3.72 -21.67 -11.74
N TRP A 595 4.76 -21.93 -10.94
CA TRP A 595 5.04 -23.23 -10.35
C TRP A 595 4.71 -23.18 -8.87
N VAL A 596 3.92 -24.12 -8.38
CA VAL A 596 3.65 -24.28 -6.95
C VAL A 596 4.37 -25.52 -6.46
N LEU A 597 5.32 -25.31 -5.54
CA LEU A 597 6.07 -26.41 -4.95
C LEU A 597 5.15 -27.24 -4.05
N GLY A 598 5.19 -28.55 -4.25
CA GLY A 598 4.48 -29.52 -3.44
C GLY A 598 4.98 -29.50 -2.01
N ARG A 599 4.07 -29.79 -1.09
CA ARG A 599 4.36 -29.97 0.33
C ARG A 599 3.81 -31.30 0.79
N GLU A 600 4.51 -31.89 1.75
CA GLU A 600 4.04 -33.05 2.49
C GLU A 600 3.19 -32.60 3.67
N TRP A 601 2.10 -33.31 3.90
CA TRP A 601 1.24 -33.03 5.03
C TRP A 601 1.84 -33.58 6.31
N ALA A 602 1.81 -32.77 7.37
CA ALA A 602 2.15 -33.23 8.70
C ALA A 602 1.00 -34.09 9.25
N SER A 603 1.32 -35.17 9.98
CA SER A 603 0.33 -35.98 10.69
C SER A 603 -0.31 -35.15 11.82
N HIS A 604 -1.63 -35.31 12.00
CA HIS A 604 -2.47 -34.64 13.00
C HIS A 604 -2.71 -33.13 12.76
N ARG A 605 -3.79 -32.80 12.05
CA ARG A 605 -4.24 -31.41 11.83
C ARG A 605 -5.72 -31.26 12.13
N SER A 606 -6.12 -30.07 12.56
CA SER A 606 -7.55 -29.74 12.67
C SER A 606 -8.16 -29.49 11.29
N ASP A 607 -9.48 -29.60 11.17
CA ASP A 607 -10.20 -29.24 9.94
C ASP A 607 -9.92 -27.78 9.52
N ALA A 608 -9.76 -26.88 10.49
CA ALA A 608 -9.45 -25.48 10.23
C ALA A 608 -8.06 -25.28 9.59
N ASP A 609 -7.05 -26.03 10.04
CA ASP A 609 -5.70 -25.97 9.45
C ASP A 609 -5.72 -26.46 8.00
N VAL A 610 -6.48 -27.54 7.74
CA VAL A 610 -6.69 -28.09 6.40
C VAL A 610 -7.33 -27.05 5.48
N GLU A 611 -8.40 -26.41 5.94
CA GLU A 611 -9.06 -25.37 5.15
C GLU A 611 -8.15 -24.16 4.89
N ALA A 612 -7.35 -23.74 5.87
CA ALA A 612 -6.41 -22.63 5.74
C ALA A 612 -5.30 -22.93 4.71
N GLU A 613 -4.73 -24.14 4.73
CA GLU A 613 -3.76 -24.56 3.72
C GLU A 613 -4.39 -24.64 2.33
N ARG A 614 -5.64 -25.08 2.24
CA ARG A 614 -6.38 -25.09 0.97
C ARG A 614 -6.61 -23.70 0.42
N ARG A 615 -6.94 -22.71 1.27
CA ARG A 615 -7.00 -21.29 0.89
C ARG A 615 -5.65 -20.80 0.39
N ALA A 616 -4.55 -21.19 1.03
CA ALA A 616 -3.20 -20.84 0.57
C ALA A 616 -2.90 -21.42 -0.82
N LEU A 617 -3.19 -22.69 -1.06
CA LEU A 617 -3.02 -23.30 -2.38
C LEU A 617 -3.95 -22.64 -3.43
N TYR A 618 -5.20 -22.36 -3.09
CA TYR A 618 -6.12 -21.60 -3.93
C TYR A 618 -5.57 -20.22 -4.33
N VAL A 619 -5.00 -19.49 -3.37
CA VAL A 619 -4.33 -18.20 -3.64
C VAL A 619 -3.16 -18.40 -4.59
N ALA A 620 -2.32 -19.42 -4.37
CA ALA A 620 -1.16 -19.73 -5.21
C ALA A 620 -1.57 -20.04 -6.67
N MET A 621 -2.57 -20.91 -6.86
CA MET A 621 -3.11 -21.27 -8.17
C MET A 621 -3.65 -20.04 -8.92
N THR A 622 -4.34 -19.15 -8.22
CA THR A 622 -4.99 -17.97 -8.80
C THR A 622 -4.04 -16.78 -9.03
N ARG A 623 -2.74 -16.95 -8.77
CA ARG A 623 -1.68 -16.02 -9.22
C ARG A 623 -1.35 -16.21 -10.70
N ALA A 624 -1.62 -17.39 -11.25
CA ALA A 624 -1.33 -17.75 -12.63
C ALA A 624 -2.36 -17.17 -13.61
N ARG A 625 -1.88 -16.57 -14.71
CA ARG A 625 -2.72 -16.09 -15.82
C ARG A 625 -2.85 -17.13 -16.93
N LYS A 626 -1.72 -17.67 -17.41
CA LYS A 626 -1.66 -18.53 -18.60
C LYS A 626 -1.45 -19.99 -18.24
N THR A 627 -0.33 -20.32 -17.57
CA THR A 627 0.04 -21.70 -17.24
C THR A 627 0.29 -21.88 -15.74
N LEU A 628 -0.10 -23.05 -15.25
CA LEU A 628 0.06 -23.44 -13.86
C LEU A 628 0.65 -24.85 -13.80
N THR A 629 1.74 -24.99 -13.05
CA THR A 629 2.37 -26.28 -12.76
C THR A 629 2.32 -26.54 -11.27
N LEU A 630 1.68 -27.64 -10.88
CA LEU A 630 1.63 -28.13 -9.51
C LEU A 630 2.62 -29.29 -9.37
N LEU A 631 3.46 -29.26 -8.35
CA LEU A 631 4.41 -30.35 -8.10
C LEU A 631 3.80 -31.38 -7.13
N ARG A 632 3.89 -32.67 -7.50
CA ARG A 632 3.56 -33.82 -6.66
C ARG A 632 4.83 -34.63 -6.35
N ILE A 633 4.97 -35.09 -5.10
CA ILE A 633 6.03 -36.03 -4.72
C ILE A 633 5.41 -37.43 -4.67
N ALA A 634 5.89 -38.34 -5.49
CA ALA A 634 5.39 -39.71 -5.56
C ALA A 634 5.48 -40.40 -4.19
N GLY A 635 4.45 -41.18 -3.85
CA GLY A 635 4.39 -41.90 -2.58
C GLY A 635 4.09 -41.04 -1.34
N THR A 636 3.81 -39.75 -1.50
CA THR A 636 3.38 -38.87 -0.39
C THR A 636 1.89 -38.57 -0.47
N GLU A 637 1.22 -38.51 0.70
CA GLU A 637 -0.19 -38.10 0.76
C GLU A 637 -0.31 -36.60 0.50
N GLN A 638 -1.07 -36.24 -0.54
CA GLN A 638 -1.32 -34.86 -0.94
C GLN A 638 -2.81 -34.68 -1.30
N PRO A 639 -3.72 -34.77 -0.32
CA PRO A 639 -5.16 -34.90 -0.55
C PRO A 639 -5.76 -33.75 -1.37
N ASP A 640 -5.24 -32.54 -1.21
CA ASP A 640 -5.65 -31.37 -1.99
C ASP A 640 -5.36 -31.53 -3.49
N LEU A 641 -4.24 -32.18 -3.85
CA LEU A 641 -3.93 -32.49 -5.26
C LEU A 641 -4.77 -33.65 -5.79
N ASP A 642 -5.25 -34.54 -4.92
CA ASP A 642 -6.12 -35.66 -5.29
C ASP A 642 -7.54 -35.18 -5.66
N LEU A 643 -8.02 -34.11 -5.03
CA LEU A 643 -9.27 -33.42 -5.41
C LEU A 643 -9.26 -32.93 -6.87
N LEU A 644 -8.07 -32.70 -7.43
CA LEU A 644 -7.86 -32.19 -8.78
C LEU A 644 -7.78 -33.29 -9.84
N ALA A 645 -8.00 -34.56 -9.47
CA ALA A 645 -8.03 -35.67 -10.42
C ALA A 645 -8.99 -35.39 -11.59
N GLY A 646 -8.49 -35.57 -12.82
CA GLY A 646 -9.23 -35.28 -14.06
C GLY A 646 -9.24 -33.80 -14.49
N LEU A 647 -8.70 -32.88 -13.69
CA LEU A 647 -8.52 -31.46 -14.03
C LEU A 647 -7.05 -31.07 -14.25
N VAL A 648 -6.12 -31.99 -13.96
CA VAL A 648 -4.68 -31.81 -14.14
C VAL A 648 -4.12 -32.87 -15.08
N GLU A 649 -3.08 -32.51 -15.83
CA GLU A 649 -2.40 -33.41 -16.77
C GLU A 649 -1.00 -33.77 -16.26
N PRO A 650 -0.69 -35.07 -16.07
CA PRO A 650 0.65 -35.50 -15.69
C PRO A 650 1.68 -35.08 -16.73
N THR A 651 2.73 -34.39 -16.28
CA THR A 651 3.86 -33.97 -17.12
C THR A 651 5.11 -34.71 -16.70
N ARG A 652 5.82 -35.33 -17.65
CA ARG A 652 7.10 -36.00 -17.41
C ARG A 652 8.26 -35.05 -17.68
N LEU A 653 9.28 -35.08 -16.82
CA LEU A 653 10.51 -34.32 -17.04
C LEU A 653 11.30 -34.88 -18.24
N PRO A 654 11.99 -34.01 -19.02
CA PRO A 654 12.83 -34.44 -20.13
C PRO A 654 14.04 -35.29 -19.71
N SER A 655 14.57 -35.07 -18.50
CA SER A 655 15.80 -35.70 -18.01
C SER A 655 15.61 -36.32 -16.63
N GLN A 656 15.97 -37.60 -16.48
CA GLN A 656 16.28 -38.21 -15.18
C GLN A 656 17.76 -37.94 -14.85
N GLY A 657 18.15 -36.66 -14.80
CA GLY A 657 19.46 -36.31 -14.25
C GLY A 657 19.55 -36.85 -12.82
N THR A 658 20.74 -37.30 -12.40
CA THR A 658 20.94 -37.76 -11.02
C THR A 658 20.53 -36.64 -10.07
N PRO A 659 19.52 -36.85 -9.20
CA PRO A 659 19.08 -35.83 -8.27
C PRO A 659 20.23 -35.50 -7.33
N SER A 660 20.76 -34.28 -7.40
CA SER A 660 21.55 -33.77 -6.28
C SER A 660 20.58 -33.43 -5.16
N SER A 661 20.44 -34.33 -4.20
CA SER A 661 19.65 -34.13 -2.98
C SER A 661 20.22 -33.03 -2.07
N VAL A 662 21.40 -32.51 -2.41
CA VAL A 662 22.13 -31.52 -1.63
C VAL A 662 22.14 -30.21 -2.43
N PRO A 663 21.64 -29.10 -1.85
CA PRO A 663 21.83 -27.78 -2.45
C PRO A 663 23.33 -27.54 -2.62
N ASP A 664 23.81 -27.00 -3.74
CA ASP A 664 25.25 -26.72 -3.88
C ASP A 664 25.68 -25.50 -3.06
N CYS A 665 24.74 -24.58 -2.82
CA CYS A 665 24.91 -23.39 -1.99
C CYS A 665 23.67 -23.15 -1.12
N THR A 666 23.88 -22.73 0.12
CA THR A 666 22.83 -22.14 0.97
C THR A 666 23.09 -20.64 1.09
N TYR A 667 22.02 -19.85 1.05
CA TYR A 667 22.09 -18.39 1.13
C TYR A 667 21.58 -17.92 2.49
N GLU A 668 22.31 -17.01 3.13
CA GLU A 668 21.88 -16.39 4.38
C GLU A 668 22.03 -14.87 4.26
N LEU A 669 20.90 -14.16 4.15
CA LEU A 669 20.92 -12.71 4.28
C LEU A 669 21.13 -12.36 5.76
N LEU A 670 22.20 -11.63 6.07
CA LEU A 670 22.43 -11.11 7.41
C LEU A 670 21.53 -9.91 7.67
N GLY A 671 20.90 -9.87 8.84
CA GLY A 671 20.14 -8.72 9.32
C GLY A 671 21.04 -7.68 10.00
N MET A 672 20.45 -6.55 10.40
CA MET A 672 21.17 -5.53 11.16
C MET A 672 21.62 -6.05 12.54
N GLU A 673 20.85 -6.97 13.15
CA GLU A 673 21.20 -7.63 14.41
C GLU A 673 22.41 -8.58 14.32
N ASP A 674 22.73 -9.05 13.10
CA ASP A 674 23.82 -9.99 12.87
C ASP A 674 25.17 -9.28 12.70
N LEU A 675 25.18 -7.94 12.65
CA LEU A 675 26.36 -7.10 12.47
C LEU A 675 26.62 -6.23 13.71
N ASP A 676 27.88 -5.98 14.01
CA ASP A 676 28.27 -4.95 14.95
C ASP A 676 28.17 -3.57 14.28
N LEU A 677 27.01 -2.95 14.45
CA LEU A 677 26.67 -1.66 13.87
C LEU A 677 27.59 -0.51 14.31
N GLY A 678 28.33 -0.67 15.40
CA GLY A 678 29.25 0.34 15.94
C GLY A 678 30.70 0.17 15.52
N TYR A 679 31.06 -0.92 14.82
CA TYR A 679 32.44 -1.25 14.50
C TYR A 679 33.15 -0.14 13.72
N ALA A 680 32.62 0.23 12.55
CA ALA A 680 33.20 1.29 11.72
C ALA A 680 33.14 2.67 12.41
N GLY A 681 32.08 2.93 13.19
CA GLY A 681 31.93 4.16 13.98
C GLY A 681 33.01 4.34 15.06
N SER A 682 33.68 3.27 15.49
CA SER A 682 34.76 3.32 16.49
C SER A 682 36.11 3.81 15.95
N PHE A 683 36.19 4.06 14.64
CA PHE A 683 37.37 4.56 13.94
C PHE A 683 37.17 6.03 13.52
N PRO A 684 38.18 6.90 13.65
CA PRO A 684 38.12 8.26 13.13
C PRO A 684 37.81 8.28 11.63
N SER A 685 37.14 9.31 11.14
CA SER A 685 36.77 9.48 9.72
C SER A 685 37.95 9.49 8.74
N SER A 686 39.17 9.75 9.24
CA SER A 686 40.42 9.69 8.47
C SER A 686 40.98 8.28 8.24
N GLU A 687 40.47 7.27 8.95
CA GLU A 687 40.98 5.89 8.84
C GLU A 687 40.64 5.24 7.49
N PRO A 688 41.50 4.33 6.98
CA PRO A 688 41.30 3.68 5.68
C PRO A 688 39.96 2.95 5.55
N ILE A 689 39.41 2.41 6.64
CA ILE A 689 38.12 1.70 6.66
C ILE A 689 36.99 2.49 5.98
N HIS A 690 36.88 3.80 6.24
CA HIS A 690 35.80 4.63 5.70
C HIS A 690 35.95 4.86 4.19
N ARG A 691 37.19 4.92 3.68
CA ARG A 691 37.45 5.00 2.24
C ARG A 691 37.06 3.69 1.53
N HIS A 692 37.38 2.55 2.14
CA HIS A 692 37.02 1.25 1.58
C HIS A 692 35.50 1.06 1.59
N LEU A 693 34.83 1.39 2.71
CA LEU A 693 33.37 1.36 2.81
C LEU A 693 32.71 2.22 1.72
N ALA A 694 33.16 3.46 1.55
CA ALA A 694 32.63 4.36 0.52
C ALA A 694 32.81 3.83 -0.92
N GLY A 695 33.84 2.99 -1.15
CA GLY A 695 34.11 2.36 -2.44
C GLY A 695 33.25 1.13 -2.73
N LEU A 696 32.67 0.49 -1.71
CA LEU A 696 31.85 -0.72 -1.90
C LEU A 696 30.52 -0.41 -2.59
N GLN A 697 30.15 -1.27 -3.54
CA GLN A 697 28.88 -1.23 -4.27
C GLN A 697 28.08 -2.52 -4.05
N CYS A 698 26.78 -2.45 -4.29
CA CYS A 698 25.91 -3.63 -4.29
C CYS A 698 26.40 -4.64 -5.33
N GLY A 699 26.62 -5.88 -4.91
CA GLY A 699 27.18 -6.95 -5.72
C GLY A 699 28.64 -7.26 -5.44
N ASP A 700 29.37 -6.37 -4.76
CA ASP A 700 30.77 -6.59 -4.40
C ASP A 700 30.92 -7.79 -3.46
N ARG A 701 32.05 -8.48 -3.57
CA ARG A 701 32.36 -9.67 -2.79
C ARG A 701 33.32 -9.34 -1.65
N LEU A 702 32.94 -9.74 -0.44
CA LEU A 702 33.72 -9.66 0.78
C LEU A 702 34.12 -11.07 1.24
N ARG A 703 35.28 -11.15 1.90
CA ARG A 703 35.80 -12.39 2.50
C ARG A 703 35.61 -12.36 4.02
N PHE A 704 35.54 -13.53 4.63
CA PHE A 704 35.52 -13.65 6.09
C PHE A 704 36.94 -13.84 6.64
N ASP A 705 37.23 -13.22 7.79
CA ASP A 705 38.42 -13.47 8.61
C ASP A 705 37.97 -13.79 10.04
N ALA A 706 38.23 -15.01 10.48
CA ALA A 706 37.97 -15.43 11.84
C ALA A 706 39.22 -15.17 12.70
N ALA A 707 39.14 -14.21 13.61
CA ALA A 707 40.23 -13.91 14.53
C ALA A 707 40.29 -14.92 15.69
N ALA A 708 41.47 -15.05 16.31
CA ALA A 708 41.72 -15.96 17.44
C ALA A 708 40.79 -15.72 18.66
N ASN A 709 40.19 -14.54 18.77
CA ASN A 709 39.25 -14.17 19.82
C ASN A 709 37.78 -14.48 19.49
N ARG A 710 37.51 -15.36 18.50
CA ARG A 710 36.18 -15.73 18.01
C ARG A 710 35.38 -14.59 17.36
N SER A 711 36.01 -13.44 17.06
CA SER A 711 35.38 -12.39 16.26
C SER A 711 35.50 -12.73 14.77
N ILE A 712 34.42 -12.55 14.03
CA ILE A 712 34.40 -12.75 12.57
C ILE A 712 34.30 -11.37 11.90
N TYR A 713 35.23 -11.08 10.99
CA TYR A 713 35.32 -9.83 10.24
C TYR A 713 34.98 -10.04 8.77
N LEU A 714 34.50 -8.98 8.12
CA LEU A 714 34.31 -8.88 6.68
C LEU A 714 35.43 -8.04 6.08
N LEU A 715 36.04 -8.53 5.00
CA LEU A 715 37.21 -7.95 4.36
C LEU A 715 36.87 -7.54 2.94
N ALA A 716 37.26 -6.32 2.58
CA ALA A 716 37.27 -5.88 1.20
C ALA A 716 38.36 -6.59 0.39
N GLU A 717 38.34 -6.43 -0.94
CA GLU A 717 39.30 -7.07 -1.86
C GLU A 717 40.78 -6.74 -1.54
N GLY A 718 41.04 -5.58 -0.93
CA GLY A 718 42.36 -5.15 -0.45
C GLY A 718 42.80 -5.70 0.91
N GLY A 719 42.00 -6.57 1.56
CA GLY A 719 42.32 -7.15 2.88
C GLY A 719 41.96 -6.27 4.08
N GLU A 720 41.41 -5.08 3.86
CA GLU A 720 40.96 -4.18 4.93
C GLU A 720 39.68 -4.71 5.58
N ARG A 721 39.62 -4.69 6.91
CA ARG A 721 38.42 -5.06 7.68
C ARG A 721 37.40 -3.93 7.60
N VAL A 722 36.27 -4.19 6.95
CA VAL A 722 35.20 -3.20 6.71
C VAL A 722 34.00 -3.36 7.64
N ALA A 723 33.79 -4.57 8.17
CA ALA A 723 32.72 -4.82 9.13
C ALA A 723 33.05 -5.99 10.05
N ARG A 724 32.27 -6.13 11.12
CA ARG A 724 32.38 -7.19 12.12
C ARG A 724 31.00 -7.78 12.39
N LEU A 725 30.90 -9.10 12.49
CA LEU A 725 29.66 -9.76 12.91
C LEU A 725 29.37 -9.44 14.39
N SER A 726 28.09 -9.40 14.75
CA SER A 726 27.70 -9.20 16.15
C SER A 726 28.18 -10.37 17.01
N ARG A 727 28.42 -10.10 18.29
CA ARG A 727 28.84 -11.14 19.24
C ARG A 727 27.81 -12.27 19.30
N GLU A 728 26.53 -11.93 19.29
CA GLU A 728 25.44 -12.92 19.29
C GLU A 728 25.51 -13.80 18.03
N ARG A 729 25.66 -13.23 16.83
CA ARG A 729 25.76 -14.02 15.60
C ARG A 729 26.99 -14.92 15.57
N ALA A 730 28.13 -14.43 16.07
CA ALA A 730 29.39 -15.16 16.12
C ALA A 730 29.40 -16.30 17.16
N GLU A 731 28.62 -16.18 18.24
CA GLU A 731 28.52 -17.19 19.30
C GLU A 731 27.36 -18.19 19.08
N ARG A 732 26.47 -17.95 18.10
CA ARG A 732 25.37 -18.88 17.78
C ARG A 732 25.90 -20.27 17.38
N PRO A 733 25.29 -21.38 17.84
CA PRO A 733 25.65 -22.73 17.39
C PRO A 733 25.57 -22.83 15.86
N GLY A 734 26.64 -23.31 15.21
CA GLY A 734 26.74 -23.35 13.74
C GLY A 734 27.10 -22.03 13.07
N ALA A 735 27.62 -21.05 13.81
CA ALA A 735 28.17 -19.80 13.27
C ALA A 735 29.54 -19.93 12.58
N GLU A 736 30.14 -21.12 12.61
CA GLU A 736 31.34 -21.42 11.83
C GLU A 736 31.01 -21.31 10.35
N LEU A 737 31.63 -20.33 9.70
CA LEU A 737 31.51 -20.13 8.27
C LEU A 737 32.57 -20.98 7.58
N PRO A 738 32.21 -21.81 6.59
CA PRO A 738 33.20 -22.59 5.87
C PRO A 738 34.22 -21.69 5.16
N ALA A 739 35.44 -22.22 4.95
CA ALA A 739 36.56 -21.47 4.37
C ALA A 739 36.24 -20.81 2.99
N HIS A 740 35.25 -21.35 2.28
CA HIS A 740 34.82 -20.89 0.96
C HIS A 740 33.54 -20.03 0.99
N ALA A 741 33.04 -19.64 2.17
CA ALA A 741 31.91 -18.72 2.26
C ALA A 741 32.30 -17.35 1.70
N VAL A 742 31.42 -16.78 0.87
CA VAL A 742 31.59 -15.43 0.31
C VAL A 742 30.43 -14.57 0.77
N ALA A 743 30.72 -13.34 1.22
CA ALA A 743 29.68 -12.36 1.51
C ALA A 743 29.50 -11.44 0.29
N LYS A 744 28.29 -11.33 -0.22
CA LYS A 744 27.93 -10.40 -1.30
C LYS A 744 27.25 -9.18 -0.69
N VAL A 745 27.71 -7.98 -1.01
CA VAL A 745 27.10 -6.72 -0.55
C VAL A 745 25.71 -6.58 -1.19
N VAL A 746 24.69 -6.42 -0.36
CA VAL A 746 23.29 -6.24 -0.77
C VAL A 746 22.85 -4.78 -0.63
N ALA A 747 23.34 -4.09 0.40
CA ALA A 747 23.08 -2.68 0.63
C ALA A 747 24.19 -2.07 1.48
N MET A 748 24.42 -0.77 1.31
CA MET A 748 25.25 0.02 2.21
C MET A 748 24.33 0.87 3.09
N VAL A 749 24.41 0.69 4.41
CA VAL A 749 23.52 1.36 5.37
C VAL A 749 24.29 2.47 6.08
N VAL A 750 23.79 3.69 6.00
CA VAL A 750 24.33 4.88 6.68
C VAL A 750 23.85 4.91 8.12
N ARG A 751 24.79 5.15 9.04
CA ARG A 751 24.53 5.31 10.48
C ARG A 751 25.10 6.63 10.98
N PHE A 752 24.48 7.13 12.04
CA PHE A 752 24.90 8.32 12.78
C PHE A 752 25.28 7.98 14.22
N ASP A 753 25.97 8.87 14.91
CA ASP A 753 26.29 8.69 16.34
C ASP A 753 25.04 8.73 17.25
N SER A 754 24.05 9.56 16.90
CA SER A 754 22.74 9.67 17.59
C SER A 754 21.97 8.36 17.62
N ASP A 755 22.27 7.51 16.65
CA ASP A 755 21.62 6.28 16.25
C ASP A 755 22.05 5.09 17.15
N GLY A 756 23.15 5.24 17.89
CA GLY A 756 23.66 4.27 18.85
C GLY A 756 23.15 4.50 20.28
N ASP A 757 23.10 3.41 21.04
CA ASP A 757 22.66 3.43 22.43
C ASP A 757 23.53 4.36 23.28
N ALA A 758 22.95 5.03 24.27
CA ALA A 758 23.65 6.04 25.07
C ALA A 758 24.94 5.49 25.72
N ALA A 759 24.94 4.20 26.07
CA ALA A 759 26.09 3.49 26.62
C ALA A 759 27.26 3.30 25.64
N PHE A 760 27.03 3.34 24.33
CA PHE A 760 28.04 3.14 23.29
C PHE A 760 28.47 4.42 22.59
N ARG A 761 27.74 5.54 22.75
CA ARG A 761 28.07 6.83 22.11
C ARG A 761 29.51 7.29 22.39
N GLY A 762 30.02 7.06 23.60
CA GLY A 762 31.42 7.40 23.95
C GLY A 762 32.50 6.58 23.22
N ARG A 763 32.12 5.51 22.50
CA ARG A 763 33.04 4.70 21.69
C ARG A 763 33.16 5.19 20.25
N TYR A 764 32.23 6.01 19.77
CA TYR A 764 32.24 6.49 18.40
C TYR A 764 33.23 7.64 18.24
N LYS A 765 34.01 7.57 17.16
CA LYS A 765 35.04 8.57 16.80
C LYS A 765 34.69 9.32 15.52
N CYS A 766 33.52 9.04 14.93
CA CYS A 766 32.94 9.81 13.84
C CYS A 766 31.42 9.92 14.01
N GLY A 767 30.84 11.00 13.49
CA GLY A 767 29.38 11.25 13.58
C GLY A 767 28.55 10.55 12.50
N ARG A 768 29.20 10.03 11.46
CA ARG A 768 28.58 9.32 10.32
C ARG A 768 29.52 8.21 9.84
N TRP A 769 28.99 7.02 9.61
CA TRP A 769 29.70 5.89 9.01
C TRP A 769 28.74 5.00 8.23
N GLU A 770 29.30 4.04 7.50
CA GLU A 770 28.52 3.08 6.70
C GLU A 770 28.73 1.65 7.19
N VAL A 771 27.72 0.81 6.98
CA VAL A 771 27.71 -0.61 7.34
C VAL A 771 27.28 -1.42 6.11
N PRO A 772 28.10 -2.37 5.62
CA PRO A 772 27.73 -3.24 4.51
C PRO A 772 26.77 -4.32 5.01
N LEU A 773 25.52 -4.30 4.55
CA LEU A 773 24.61 -5.42 4.69
C LEU A 773 24.92 -6.45 3.62
N VAL A 774 25.14 -7.70 4.03
CA VAL A 774 25.62 -8.75 3.15
C VAL A 774 24.70 -9.98 3.15
N GLU A 775 24.71 -10.67 2.02
CA GLU A 775 24.19 -12.03 1.91
C GLU A 775 25.37 -12.99 1.84
N ILE A 776 25.36 -14.01 2.69
CA ILE A 776 26.36 -15.07 2.70
C ILE A 776 25.96 -16.14 1.70
N GLU A 777 26.87 -16.47 0.79
CA GLU A 777 26.82 -17.61 -0.10
C GLU A 777 27.69 -18.73 0.51
N ILE A 778 27.07 -19.84 0.94
CA ILE A 778 27.75 -20.95 1.61
C ILE A 778 27.71 -22.20 0.71
N PRO A 779 28.83 -22.60 0.10
CA PRO A 779 28.90 -23.85 -0.66
C PRO A 779 28.72 -25.07 0.26
N VAL A 780 27.79 -25.96 -0.05
CA VAL A 780 27.39 -27.07 0.85
C VAL A 780 28.40 -28.21 0.85
N ARG A 781 29.28 -28.30 -0.16
CA ARG A 781 30.45 -29.20 -0.12
C ARG A 781 31.40 -28.91 1.05
N ALA A 782 31.32 -27.73 1.67
CA ALA A 782 32.20 -27.32 2.76
C ALA A 782 31.62 -27.53 4.18
N ARG A 783 30.45 -28.17 4.35
CA ARG A 783 29.91 -28.58 5.67
C ARG A 783 30.28 -30.01 6.08
N ARG A 784 31.08 -30.72 5.26
CA ARG A 784 31.50 -32.12 5.47
C ARG A 784 33.00 -32.28 5.77
N GLU A 785 33.73 -31.18 5.84
CA GLU A 785 35.06 -31.08 6.47
C GLU A 785 34.89 -30.39 7.82
#